data_AF-Q6MD46-F1
#
_entry.id   AF-Q6MD46-F1
#
_cell.length_a   1.000
_cell.length_b   1.000
_cell.length_c   1.000
_cell.angle_alpha   90.00
_cell.angle_beta   90.00
_cell.angle_gamma   90.00
#
_symmetry.space_group_name_H-M   'P 1'
#
loop_
_entity.id
_entity.type
_entity.pdbx_description
1 polymer ?
#
loop_
_entity_poly.entity_id
_entity_poly.type
_entity_poly.pdbx_seq_one_letter_code
_entity_poly.pdbx_strand_id
1 'polypeptide(L)'
;MNVLEKRVENQVQFWSLLGPFLILLSIAVLLFKVSSHWYFPLSALIGIPLCVKWKIKGMAAALGCLLSFSVVGYLSIDLDEQFWHVGMALAMAFSFIVLTLSLEEVEGLVDKLQLESQSRLDNFLRLEEKLKTMEHTWFVEKESIQGQVISLTNDLTQIQDEKQTFYKLALLSKDELSHFKSEHDKLLQELFYKKQSIAQLNEKLHDSEMHLQEYINTDSASTISKLKQNISNLEEEKELIDSQFQELKKDHEHLLEVFYKSQQNEKEYLKQCEDSQKEIESHQILIKNFHDQYQCLENEKNDIQSHLISVQTQLERTTFLIQQNESFIQIQTHKIQQLEQLLEQRETEIQLHAETKISLQNQLVGEEILKKHGEDLKYKLEQLQTQHDQEKDTLEQQHLFQQNQLRGQLNQLMQEIDDLNSQTLNYQAQGEKIQKIQVQLQLSQELNQELEQDLEELRKKLLTYKQELDESNQHLIEIDLLKQSKLGLEQELGLITEQLKQSQQEVDQLKTVENQLILMTENNQLLEKTVDQLKKEFLELQEKTSSFQLSEQHKNFTEIQFRKMEGLYLQLRKQFQEKSMVLDKTRQELFLTQEKMTSLYKSIEEEQIFDFSENERFLQKDLHILSVEYEKAISDYKDEIDEMSDLISILLKQC
;
A
#
# COMPACT_ATOMS: atom_id res chain seq x y z
N MET A 1 22.71 -5.04 -24.49
CA MET A 1 23.73 -6.11 -24.38
C MET A 1 23.91 -6.90 -25.69
N ASN A 2 22.83 -7.21 -26.43
CA ASN A 2 22.84 -8.01 -27.67
C ASN A 2 23.75 -7.51 -28.82
N VAL A 3 24.19 -6.24 -28.81
CA VAL A 3 25.01 -5.68 -29.91
C VAL A 3 26.49 -6.07 -29.78
N LEU A 4 27.01 -6.17 -28.55
CA LEU A 4 28.40 -6.59 -28.31
C LEU A 4 28.57 -8.08 -28.55
N GLU A 5 27.61 -8.89 -28.10
CA GLU A 5 27.59 -10.34 -28.30
C GLU A 5 27.51 -10.69 -29.80
N LYS A 6 26.59 -10.07 -30.56
CA LYS A 6 26.54 -10.22 -32.02
C LYS A 6 27.83 -9.80 -32.73
N ARG A 7 28.50 -8.74 -32.25
CA ARG A 7 29.75 -8.28 -32.87
C ARG A 7 30.88 -9.28 -32.64
N VAL A 8 30.99 -9.83 -31.43
CA VAL A 8 32.00 -10.82 -31.08
C VAL A 8 31.73 -12.14 -31.81
N GLU A 9 30.47 -12.59 -31.85
CA GLU A 9 30.08 -13.80 -32.58
C GLU A 9 30.41 -13.69 -34.08
N ASN A 10 30.08 -12.55 -34.71
CA ASN A 10 30.42 -12.31 -36.12
C ASN A 10 31.93 -12.30 -36.38
N GLN A 11 32.73 -11.76 -35.45
CA GLN A 11 34.18 -11.75 -35.56
C GLN A 11 34.75 -13.18 -35.43
N VAL A 12 34.26 -13.94 -34.46
CA VAL A 12 34.69 -15.33 -34.24
C VAL A 12 34.29 -16.23 -35.41
N GLN A 13 33.08 -16.09 -35.94
CA GLN A 13 32.66 -16.80 -37.15
C GLN A 13 33.55 -16.47 -38.34
N PHE A 14 33.90 -15.20 -38.55
CA PHE A 14 34.81 -14.78 -39.62
C PHE A 14 36.19 -15.43 -39.49
N TRP A 15 36.82 -15.38 -38.30
CA TRP A 15 38.16 -15.93 -38.08
C TRP A 15 38.19 -17.46 -38.14
N SER A 16 37.15 -18.12 -37.64
CA SER A 16 37.05 -19.60 -37.72
C SER A 16 36.93 -20.09 -39.17
N LEU A 17 36.33 -19.29 -40.06
CA LEU A 17 36.10 -19.64 -41.46
C LEU A 17 37.27 -19.22 -42.37
N LEU A 18 38.03 -18.18 -41.98
CA LEU A 18 39.19 -17.67 -42.72
C LEU A 18 40.31 -18.71 -42.87
N GLY A 19 40.62 -19.46 -41.81
CA GLY A 19 41.68 -20.49 -41.82
C GLY A 19 41.44 -21.57 -42.87
N PRO A 20 40.31 -22.31 -42.83
CA PRO A 20 39.96 -23.31 -43.84
C PRO A 20 39.87 -22.73 -45.25
N PHE A 21 39.36 -21.50 -45.39
CA PHE A 21 39.28 -20.81 -46.68
C PHE A 21 40.66 -20.57 -47.28
N LEU A 22 41.64 -20.09 -46.49
CA LEU A 22 43.01 -19.89 -46.95
C LEU A 22 43.69 -21.21 -47.35
N ILE A 23 43.40 -22.31 -46.66
CA ILE A 23 43.91 -23.64 -47.03
C ILE A 23 43.28 -24.10 -48.36
N LEU A 24 41.97 -23.97 -48.52
CA LEU A 24 41.27 -24.30 -49.77
C LEU A 24 41.77 -23.44 -50.94
N LEU A 25 41.97 -22.15 -50.73
CA LEU A 25 42.54 -21.24 -51.72
C LEU A 25 43.97 -21.66 -52.09
N SER A 26 44.79 -22.04 -51.09
CA SER A 26 46.14 -22.55 -51.33
C SER A 26 46.11 -23.83 -52.16
N ILE A 27 45.21 -24.77 -51.86
CA ILE A 27 45.01 -25.99 -52.65
C ILE A 27 44.53 -25.66 -54.07
N ALA A 28 43.60 -24.72 -54.24
CA ALA A 28 43.10 -24.31 -55.55
C ALA A 28 44.22 -23.72 -56.41
N VAL A 29 45.08 -22.86 -55.84
CA VAL A 29 46.27 -22.31 -56.53
C VAL A 29 47.22 -23.42 -56.98
N LEU A 30 47.40 -24.47 -56.16
CA LEU A 30 48.19 -25.65 -56.51
C LEU A 30 47.57 -26.47 -57.65
N LEU A 31 46.25 -26.54 -57.74
CA LEU A 31 45.55 -27.25 -58.82
C LEU A 31 45.65 -26.52 -60.16
N PHE A 32 45.58 -25.19 -60.16
CA PHE A 32 45.69 -24.38 -61.39
C PHE A 32 47.09 -24.40 -62.01
N LYS A 33 48.12 -24.38 -61.17
CA LYS A 33 49.50 -24.55 -61.63
C LYS A 33 49.81 -26.04 -61.58
N VAL A 34 49.47 -26.77 -62.66
CA VAL A 34 49.70 -28.22 -62.84
C VAL A 34 51.15 -28.57 -62.50
N SER A 35 51.42 -28.75 -61.21
CA SER A 35 52.74 -28.91 -60.64
C SER A 35 52.80 -30.27 -59.99
N SER A 36 53.96 -30.92 -60.05
CA SER A 36 54.13 -32.29 -59.57
C SER A 36 54.16 -32.41 -58.04
N HIS A 37 53.75 -31.37 -57.30
CA HIS A 37 53.88 -31.29 -55.83
C HIS A 37 52.63 -31.78 -55.09
N TRP A 38 52.29 -33.05 -55.31
CA TRP A 38 51.14 -33.72 -54.68
C TRP A 38 51.20 -33.80 -53.15
N TYR A 39 52.37 -33.61 -52.54
CA TYR A 39 52.54 -33.66 -51.09
C TYR A 39 51.92 -32.47 -50.35
N PHE A 40 51.68 -31.34 -51.03
CA PHE A 40 51.03 -30.20 -50.40
C PHE A 40 49.54 -30.47 -50.07
N PRO A 41 48.69 -30.93 -51.01
CA PRO A 41 47.34 -31.40 -50.68
C PRO A 41 47.33 -32.49 -49.61
N LEU A 42 48.30 -33.42 -49.66
CA LEU A 42 48.44 -34.46 -48.64
C LEU A 42 48.74 -33.87 -47.26
N SER A 43 49.65 -32.90 -47.18
CA SER A 43 49.98 -32.21 -45.94
C SER A 43 48.79 -31.41 -45.39
N ALA A 44 47.95 -30.82 -46.24
CA ALA A 44 46.71 -30.16 -45.84
C ALA A 44 45.67 -31.16 -45.32
N LEU A 45 45.50 -32.29 -46.01
CA LEU A 45 44.57 -33.34 -45.65
C LEU A 45 44.89 -33.98 -44.29
N ILE A 46 46.18 -34.12 -43.95
CA ILE A 46 46.63 -34.62 -42.65
C ILE A 46 46.72 -33.49 -41.61
N GLY A 47 47.14 -32.30 -42.02
CA GLY A 47 47.38 -31.15 -41.18
C GLY A 47 46.11 -30.56 -40.57
N ILE A 48 45.02 -30.45 -41.33
CA ILE A 48 43.74 -29.90 -40.82
C ILE A 48 43.22 -30.73 -39.63
N PRO A 49 43.05 -32.07 -39.73
CA PRO A 49 42.62 -32.88 -38.59
C PRO A 49 43.55 -32.79 -37.38
N LEU A 50 44.86 -32.70 -37.60
CA LEU A 50 45.85 -32.54 -36.53
C LEU A 50 45.65 -31.21 -35.79
N CYS A 51 45.53 -30.11 -36.52
CA CYS A 51 45.28 -28.78 -35.95
C CYS A 51 43.96 -28.73 -35.17
N VAL A 52 42.90 -29.34 -35.71
CA VAL A 52 41.58 -29.39 -35.04
C VAL A 52 41.63 -30.22 -33.75
N LYS A 53 42.25 -31.40 -33.79
CA LYS A 53 42.21 -32.35 -32.66
C LYS A 53 43.21 -32.00 -31.55
N TRP A 54 44.38 -31.49 -31.90
CA TRP A 54 45.50 -31.30 -30.96
C TRP A 54 45.95 -29.84 -30.79
N LYS A 55 45.22 -28.88 -31.37
CA LYS A 55 45.43 -27.44 -31.20
C LYS A 55 46.88 -27.04 -31.48
N ILE A 56 47.55 -26.30 -30.58
CA ILE A 56 48.96 -25.88 -30.69
C ILE A 56 49.91 -27.07 -30.94
N LYS A 57 49.68 -28.22 -30.27
CA LYS A 57 50.49 -29.43 -30.49
C LYS A 57 50.26 -30.01 -31.88
N GLY A 58 49.02 -29.94 -32.36
CA GLY A 58 48.61 -30.30 -33.72
C GLY A 58 49.25 -29.40 -34.78
N MET A 59 49.24 -28.09 -34.55
CA MET A 59 49.90 -27.09 -35.40
C MET A 59 51.40 -27.36 -35.52
N ALA A 60 52.09 -27.59 -34.39
CA ALA A 60 53.51 -27.91 -34.39
C ALA A 60 53.80 -29.20 -35.18
N ALA A 61 52.96 -30.22 -35.04
CA ALA A 61 53.07 -31.47 -35.80
C ALA A 61 52.80 -31.26 -37.30
N ALA A 62 51.78 -30.47 -37.66
CA ALA A 62 51.44 -30.15 -39.05
C ALA A 62 52.55 -29.33 -39.73
N LEU A 63 53.10 -28.33 -39.04
CA LEU A 63 54.24 -27.53 -39.52
C LEU A 63 55.51 -28.37 -39.66
N GLY A 64 55.78 -29.28 -38.71
CA GLY A 64 56.90 -30.21 -38.79
C GLY A 64 56.77 -31.15 -39.99
N CYS A 65 55.56 -31.68 -40.23
CA CYS A 65 55.25 -32.52 -41.38
C CYS A 65 55.42 -31.76 -42.71
N LEU A 66 54.86 -30.55 -42.80
CA LEU A 66 54.98 -29.67 -43.96
C LEU A 66 56.44 -29.33 -44.24
N LEU A 67 57.23 -28.96 -43.22
CA LEU A 67 58.64 -28.62 -43.37
C LEU A 67 59.46 -29.84 -43.80
N SER A 68 59.18 -31.02 -43.25
CA SER A 68 59.83 -32.26 -43.67
C SER A 68 59.54 -32.58 -45.15
N PHE A 69 58.30 -32.43 -45.60
CA PHE A 69 57.94 -32.63 -47.01
C PHE A 69 58.53 -31.55 -47.92
N SER A 70 58.57 -30.29 -47.49
CA SER A 70 59.20 -29.21 -48.25
C SER A 70 60.70 -29.42 -48.41
N VAL A 71 61.43 -29.88 -47.38
CA VAL A 71 62.88 -30.16 -47.50
C VAL A 71 63.15 -31.31 -48.47
N VAL A 72 62.37 -32.39 -48.39
CA VAL A 72 62.50 -33.54 -49.32
C VAL A 72 62.12 -33.13 -50.75
N GLY A 73 61.05 -32.34 -50.89
CA GLY A 73 60.58 -31.82 -52.17
C GLY A 73 61.58 -30.87 -52.82
N TYR A 74 62.19 -29.97 -52.04
CA TYR A 74 63.11 -28.93 -52.51
C TYR A 74 64.33 -29.48 -53.27
N LEU A 75 64.82 -30.66 -52.89
CA LEU A 75 65.94 -31.32 -53.56
C LEU A 75 65.62 -31.77 -55.00
N SER A 76 64.34 -31.90 -55.35
CA SER A 76 63.89 -32.41 -56.65
C SER A 76 63.36 -31.31 -57.59
N ILE A 77 63.48 -30.02 -57.22
CA ILE A 77 62.82 -28.90 -57.91
C ILE A 77 63.84 -28.03 -58.64
N ASP A 78 63.53 -27.67 -59.89
CA ASP A 78 64.33 -26.73 -60.70
C ASP A 78 64.41 -25.34 -60.06
N LEU A 79 65.55 -24.66 -60.22
CA LEU A 79 65.86 -23.38 -59.56
C LEU A 79 64.78 -22.31 -59.71
N ASP A 80 64.10 -22.27 -60.85
CA ASP A 80 63.06 -21.28 -61.15
C ASP A 80 61.75 -21.52 -60.36
N GLU A 81 61.49 -22.76 -59.92
CA GLU A 81 60.29 -23.13 -59.17
C GLU A 81 60.49 -23.11 -57.66
N GLN A 82 61.74 -23.04 -57.19
CA GLN A 82 62.09 -23.07 -55.77
C GLN A 82 61.47 -21.93 -54.97
N PHE A 83 61.47 -20.70 -55.50
CA PHE A 83 60.85 -19.56 -54.83
C PHE A 83 59.33 -19.70 -54.72
N TRP A 84 58.70 -20.22 -55.77
CA TRP A 84 57.26 -20.48 -55.76
C TRP A 84 56.92 -21.58 -54.74
N HIS A 85 57.73 -22.63 -54.67
CA HIS A 85 57.59 -23.71 -53.70
C HIS A 85 57.66 -23.20 -52.24
N VAL A 86 58.67 -22.40 -51.93
CA VAL A 86 58.82 -21.77 -50.61
C VAL A 86 57.63 -20.87 -50.28
N GLY A 87 57.15 -20.09 -51.26
CA GLY A 87 55.96 -19.25 -51.11
C GLY A 87 54.71 -20.05 -50.75
N MET A 88 54.47 -21.18 -51.44
CA MET A 88 53.33 -22.05 -51.15
C MET A 88 53.44 -22.76 -49.80
N ALA A 89 54.64 -23.21 -49.43
CA ALA A 89 54.89 -23.80 -48.11
C ALA A 89 54.63 -22.78 -46.99
N LEU A 90 55.07 -21.54 -47.16
CA LEU A 90 54.86 -20.46 -46.20
C LEU A 90 53.38 -20.04 -46.11
N ALA A 91 52.67 -19.98 -47.24
CA ALA A 91 51.22 -19.73 -47.27
C ALA A 91 50.43 -20.81 -46.53
N MET A 92 50.77 -22.09 -46.73
CA MET A 92 50.14 -23.18 -45.97
C MET A 92 50.53 -23.19 -44.50
N ALA A 93 51.78 -22.86 -44.17
CA ALA A 93 52.22 -22.72 -42.79
C ALA A 93 51.40 -21.64 -42.05
N PHE A 94 51.23 -20.46 -42.67
CA PHE A 94 50.38 -19.42 -42.11
C PHE A 94 48.92 -19.83 -42.01
N SER A 95 48.42 -20.59 -42.98
CA SER A 95 47.03 -21.07 -42.95
C SER A 95 46.80 -22.04 -41.77
N PHE A 96 47.76 -22.90 -41.44
CA PHE A 96 47.69 -23.74 -40.23
C PHE A 96 47.79 -22.95 -38.93
N ILE A 97 48.61 -21.89 -38.90
CA ILE A 97 48.71 -21.01 -37.73
C ILE A 97 47.39 -20.26 -37.51
N VAL A 98 46.84 -19.64 -38.56
CA VAL A 98 45.56 -18.92 -38.50
C VAL A 98 44.43 -19.86 -38.09
N LEU A 99 44.36 -21.06 -38.66
CA LEU A 99 43.36 -22.07 -38.28
C LEU A 99 43.46 -22.46 -36.81
N THR A 100 44.67 -22.61 -36.27
CA THR A 100 44.84 -23.06 -34.89
C THR A 100 44.50 -21.95 -33.90
N LEU A 101 44.95 -20.72 -34.17
CA LEU A 101 44.65 -19.57 -33.33
C LEU A 101 43.15 -19.24 -33.33
N SER A 102 42.48 -19.36 -34.48
CA SER A 102 41.04 -19.11 -34.54
C SER A 102 40.24 -20.16 -33.76
N LEU A 103 40.64 -21.44 -33.80
CA LEU A 103 40.01 -22.47 -32.98
C LEU A 103 40.19 -22.25 -31.47
N GLU A 104 41.37 -21.79 -31.05
CA GLU A 104 41.65 -21.50 -29.63
C GLU A 104 40.85 -20.29 -29.12
N GLU A 105 40.70 -19.25 -29.95
CA GLU A 105 39.86 -18.10 -29.64
C GLU A 105 38.37 -18.46 -29.56
N VAL A 106 37.88 -19.29 -30.49
CA VAL A 106 36.49 -19.81 -30.48
C VAL A 106 36.22 -20.56 -29.18
N GLU A 107 37.09 -21.48 -28.79
CA GLU A 107 36.90 -22.29 -27.59
C GLU A 107 36.96 -21.45 -26.31
N GLY A 108 37.92 -20.51 -26.23
CA GLY A 108 38.00 -19.57 -25.10
C GLY A 108 36.78 -18.66 -24.99
N LEU A 109 36.12 -18.35 -26.11
CA LEU A 109 34.84 -17.64 -26.10
C LEU A 109 33.69 -18.53 -25.65
N VAL A 110 33.63 -19.78 -26.13
CA VAL A 110 32.61 -20.76 -25.73
C VAL A 110 32.68 -21.03 -24.23
N ASP A 111 33.87 -21.20 -23.66
CA ASP A 111 34.03 -21.39 -22.21
C ASP A 111 33.56 -20.18 -21.42
N LYS A 112 33.82 -18.95 -21.90
CA LYS A 112 33.33 -17.72 -21.27
C LYS A 112 31.80 -17.61 -21.34
N LEU A 113 31.20 -17.94 -22.49
CA LEU A 113 29.75 -17.97 -22.66
C LEU A 113 29.12 -19.06 -21.78
N GLN A 114 29.74 -20.23 -21.65
CA GLN A 114 29.29 -21.29 -20.75
C GLN A 114 29.36 -20.86 -19.27
N LEU A 115 30.46 -20.25 -18.84
CA LEU A 115 30.58 -19.72 -17.48
C LEU A 115 29.58 -18.59 -17.20
N GLU A 116 29.38 -17.69 -18.17
CA GLU A 116 28.41 -16.60 -18.03
C GLU A 116 26.96 -17.12 -17.98
N SER A 117 26.61 -18.07 -18.86
CA SER A 117 25.30 -18.72 -18.84
C SER A 117 25.05 -19.52 -17.56
N GLN A 118 26.04 -20.25 -17.05
CA GLN A 118 25.97 -20.91 -15.74
C GLN A 118 25.79 -19.90 -14.61
N SER A 119 26.55 -18.79 -14.62
CA SER A 119 26.39 -17.74 -13.60
C SER A 119 25.02 -17.06 -13.66
N ARG A 120 24.46 -16.87 -14.87
CA ARG A 120 23.11 -16.35 -15.04
C ARG A 120 22.08 -17.35 -14.52
N LEU A 121 22.24 -18.63 -14.83
CA LEU A 121 21.36 -19.69 -14.33
C LEU A 121 21.39 -19.78 -12.79
N ASP A 122 22.58 -19.73 -12.18
CA ASP A 122 22.72 -19.70 -10.72
C ASP A 122 22.07 -18.47 -10.09
N ASN A 123 22.17 -17.31 -10.74
CA ASN A 123 21.47 -16.11 -10.29
C ASN A 123 19.95 -16.25 -10.40
N PHE A 124 19.44 -16.86 -11.48
CA PHE A 124 18.01 -17.17 -11.62
C PHE A 124 17.53 -18.15 -10.55
N LEU A 125 18.28 -19.23 -10.28
CA LEU A 125 17.95 -20.19 -9.23
C LEU A 125 17.95 -19.55 -7.83
N ARG A 126 18.91 -18.67 -7.54
CA ARG A 126 18.91 -17.89 -6.28
C ARG A 126 17.74 -16.93 -6.18
N LEU A 127 17.31 -16.34 -7.30
CA LEU A 127 16.17 -15.45 -7.32
C LEU A 127 14.86 -16.23 -7.08
N GLU A 128 14.74 -17.41 -7.68
CA GLU A 128 13.63 -18.34 -7.45
C GLU A 128 13.58 -18.81 -5.98
N GLU A 129 14.72 -19.15 -5.39
CA GLU A 129 14.81 -19.53 -3.97
C GLU A 129 14.40 -18.37 -3.06
N LYS A 130 14.84 -17.15 -3.34
CA LYS A 130 14.40 -15.95 -2.61
C LYS A 130 12.89 -15.72 -2.73
N LEU A 131 12.33 -15.91 -3.93
CA LEU A 131 10.91 -15.72 -4.18
C LEU A 131 10.09 -16.75 -3.38
N LYS A 132 10.52 -18.02 -3.34
CA LYS A 132 9.92 -19.06 -2.48
C LYS A 132 10.02 -18.73 -0.99
N THR A 133 11.14 -18.18 -0.53
CA THR A 133 11.26 -17.76 0.89
C THR A 133 10.33 -16.60 1.21
N MET A 134 10.18 -15.62 0.30
CA MET A 134 9.23 -14.50 0.46
C MET A 134 7.78 -14.97 0.49
N GLU A 135 7.42 -15.90 -0.41
CA GLU A 135 6.09 -16.51 -0.45
C GLU A 135 5.77 -17.24 0.86
N HIS A 136 6.73 -17.99 1.40
CA HIS A 136 6.55 -18.68 2.67
C HIS A 136 6.41 -17.70 3.85
N THR A 137 7.23 -16.65 3.93
CA THR A 137 7.11 -15.63 4.99
C THR A 137 5.78 -14.91 4.92
N TRP A 138 5.30 -14.59 3.72
CA TRP A 138 4.00 -13.96 3.51
C TRP A 138 2.85 -14.87 3.96
N PHE A 139 2.93 -16.17 3.69
CA PHE A 139 1.92 -17.13 4.14
C PHE A 139 1.84 -17.22 5.68
N VAL A 140 3.00 -17.26 6.36
CA VAL A 140 3.08 -17.29 7.82
C VAL A 140 2.52 -16.00 8.44
N GLU A 141 2.83 -14.86 7.85
CA GLU A 141 2.31 -13.56 8.29
C GLU A 141 0.79 -13.48 8.11
N LYS A 142 0.28 -13.96 6.97
CA LYS A 142 -1.16 -14.06 6.71
C LYS A 142 -1.87 -14.93 7.76
N GLU A 143 -1.31 -16.07 8.11
CA GLU A 143 -1.88 -16.97 9.13
C GLU A 143 -1.87 -16.32 10.53
N SER A 144 -0.81 -15.57 10.85
CA SER A 144 -0.73 -14.78 12.09
C SER A 144 -1.78 -13.67 12.14
N ILE A 145 -1.93 -12.89 11.07
CA ILE A 145 -2.93 -11.82 10.98
C ILE A 145 -4.34 -12.42 11.07
N GLN A 146 -4.61 -13.53 10.39
CA GLN A 146 -5.90 -14.21 10.48
C GLN A 146 -6.19 -14.70 11.90
N GLY A 147 -5.18 -15.18 12.63
CA GLY A 147 -5.29 -15.51 14.05
C GLY A 147 -5.65 -14.31 14.92
N GLN A 148 -5.00 -13.16 14.69
CA GLN A 148 -5.30 -11.91 15.41
C GLN A 148 -6.70 -11.37 15.12
N VAL A 149 -7.16 -11.47 13.86
CA VAL A 149 -8.53 -11.08 13.48
C VAL A 149 -9.56 -11.95 14.18
N ILE A 150 -9.32 -13.26 14.29
CA ILE A 150 -10.21 -14.18 15.01
C ILE A 150 -10.23 -13.84 16.51
N SER A 151 -9.09 -13.54 17.14
CA SER A 151 -9.08 -13.14 18.55
C SER A 151 -9.80 -11.83 18.79
N LEU A 152 -9.56 -10.80 17.96
CA LEU A 152 -10.25 -9.51 18.05
C LEU A 152 -11.76 -9.65 17.84
N THR A 153 -12.18 -10.54 16.94
CA THR A 153 -13.60 -10.84 16.72
C THR A 153 -14.23 -11.47 17.97
N ASN A 154 -13.53 -12.42 18.61
CA ASN A 154 -13.99 -13.02 19.86
C ASN A 154 -14.07 -11.98 20.99
N ASP A 155 -13.07 -11.12 21.14
CA ASP A 155 -13.06 -10.05 22.15
C ASP A 155 -14.23 -9.08 21.92
N LEU A 156 -14.52 -8.71 20.66
CA LEU A 156 -15.69 -7.90 20.30
C LEU A 156 -17.01 -8.57 20.70
N THR A 157 -17.14 -9.88 20.46
CA THR A 157 -18.34 -10.62 20.89
C THR A 157 -18.47 -10.67 22.40
N GLN A 158 -17.36 -10.83 23.13
CA GLN A 158 -17.37 -10.82 24.59
C GLN A 158 -17.77 -9.46 25.14
N ILE A 159 -17.20 -8.35 24.63
CA ILE A 159 -17.57 -6.99 25.03
C ILE A 159 -19.05 -6.72 24.73
N GLN A 160 -19.58 -7.25 23.63
CA GLN A 160 -21.00 -7.13 23.29
C GLN A 160 -21.89 -7.86 24.30
N ASP A 161 -21.51 -9.07 24.72
CA ASP A 161 -22.22 -9.82 25.75
C ASP A 161 -22.15 -9.13 27.11
N GLU A 162 -20.97 -8.63 27.50
CA GLU A 162 -20.76 -7.84 28.72
C GLU A 162 -21.65 -6.59 28.72
N LYS A 163 -21.71 -5.85 27.60
CA LYS A 163 -22.60 -4.70 27.44
C LYS A 163 -24.08 -5.07 27.63
N GLN A 164 -24.52 -6.21 27.10
CA GLN A 164 -25.89 -6.69 27.32
C GLN A 164 -26.14 -7.05 28.79
N THR A 165 -25.18 -7.65 29.48
CA THR A 165 -25.30 -7.93 30.91
C THR A 165 -25.37 -6.64 31.73
N PHE A 166 -24.53 -5.64 31.40
CA PHE A 166 -24.53 -4.35 32.08
C PHE A 166 -25.87 -3.61 31.88
N TYR A 167 -26.45 -3.67 30.68
CA TYR A 167 -27.75 -3.07 30.41
C TYR A 167 -28.88 -3.73 31.22
N LYS A 168 -28.83 -5.06 31.39
CA LYS A 168 -29.77 -5.78 32.27
C LYS A 168 -29.57 -5.39 33.74
N LEU A 169 -28.32 -5.25 34.19
CA LEU A 169 -28.01 -4.86 35.57
C LEU A 169 -28.51 -3.43 35.88
N ALA A 170 -28.30 -2.50 34.94
CA ALA A 170 -28.77 -1.12 35.06
C ALA A 170 -30.31 -1.04 35.11
N LEU A 171 -31.01 -1.87 34.32
CA LEU A 171 -32.46 -2.00 34.37
C LEU A 171 -32.94 -2.53 35.73
N LEU A 172 -32.32 -3.59 36.25
CA LEU A 172 -32.64 -4.13 37.58
C LEU A 172 -32.41 -3.10 38.69
N SER A 173 -31.28 -2.40 38.65
CA SER A 173 -30.97 -1.32 39.61
C SER A 173 -32.00 -0.19 39.55
N LYS A 174 -32.42 0.21 38.35
CA LYS A 174 -33.48 1.22 38.18
C LYS A 174 -34.81 0.76 38.77
N ASP A 175 -35.18 -0.49 38.57
CA ASP A 175 -36.42 -1.06 39.10
C ASP A 175 -36.36 -1.12 40.64
N GLU A 176 -35.24 -1.55 41.24
CA GLU A 176 -35.02 -1.52 42.68
C GLU A 176 -35.11 -0.10 43.27
N LEU A 177 -34.50 0.88 42.61
CA LEU A 177 -34.53 2.28 43.05
C LEU A 177 -35.95 2.87 42.97
N SER A 178 -36.72 2.48 41.95
CA SER A 178 -38.14 2.85 41.85
C SER A 178 -38.99 2.20 42.94
N HIS A 179 -38.69 0.96 43.31
CA HIS A 179 -39.35 0.25 44.40
C HIS A 179 -39.07 0.96 45.75
N PHE A 180 -37.80 1.25 46.03
CA PHE A 180 -37.38 1.99 47.23
C PHE A 180 -38.03 3.37 47.32
N LYS A 181 -38.12 4.10 46.20
CA LYS A 181 -38.82 5.38 46.16
C LYS A 181 -40.30 5.23 46.54
N SER A 182 -40.96 4.19 46.03
CA SER A 182 -42.36 3.93 46.38
C SER A 182 -42.55 3.57 47.86
N GLU A 183 -41.61 2.83 48.46
CA GLU A 183 -41.63 2.51 49.89
C GLU A 183 -41.35 3.74 50.75
N HIS A 184 -40.40 4.58 50.33
CA HIS A 184 -40.11 5.84 50.98
C HIS A 184 -41.33 6.76 50.97
N ASP A 185 -42.02 6.91 49.83
CA ASP A 185 -43.23 7.71 49.70
C ASP A 185 -44.36 7.19 50.63
N LYS A 186 -44.51 5.87 50.76
CA LYS A 186 -45.46 5.25 51.71
C LYS A 186 -45.11 5.60 53.17
N LEU A 187 -43.85 5.46 53.56
CA LEU A 187 -43.39 5.80 54.91
C LEU A 187 -43.57 7.30 55.22
N LEU A 188 -43.33 8.17 54.24
CA LEU A 188 -43.56 9.60 54.35
C LEU A 188 -45.04 9.92 54.58
N GLN A 189 -45.93 9.21 53.87
CA GLN A 189 -47.36 9.33 54.02
C GLN A 189 -47.82 8.84 55.42
N GLU A 190 -47.29 7.72 55.90
CA GLU A 190 -47.56 7.22 57.25
C GLU A 190 -47.09 8.21 58.34
N LEU A 191 -45.90 8.79 58.19
CA LEU A 191 -45.38 9.83 59.08
C LEU A 191 -46.28 11.07 59.09
N PHE A 192 -46.77 11.50 57.93
CA PHE A 192 -47.69 12.63 57.82
C PHE A 192 -48.99 12.35 58.58
N TYR A 193 -49.59 11.16 58.41
CA TYR A 193 -50.79 10.76 59.14
C TYR A 193 -50.55 10.70 60.66
N LYS A 194 -49.43 10.13 61.11
CA LYS A 194 -49.08 10.10 62.55
C LYS A 194 -48.87 11.50 63.11
N LYS A 195 -48.19 12.39 62.39
CA LYS A 195 -47.99 13.78 62.80
C LYS A 195 -49.31 14.54 62.94
N GLN A 196 -50.25 14.32 62.01
CA GLN A 196 -51.58 14.92 62.08
C GLN A 196 -52.37 14.39 63.29
N SER A 197 -52.27 13.09 63.60
CA SER A 197 -52.90 12.50 64.77
C SER A 197 -52.33 13.05 66.08
N ILE A 198 -51.00 13.25 66.16
CA ILE A 198 -50.35 13.88 67.33
C ILE A 198 -50.82 15.32 67.51
N ALA A 199 -50.95 16.09 66.43
CA ALA A 199 -51.46 17.47 66.49
C ALA A 199 -52.90 17.52 67.05
N GLN A 200 -53.77 16.60 66.63
CA GLN A 200 -55.13 16.49 67.16
C GLN A 200 -55.17 16.07 68.63
N LEU A 201 -54.25 15.22 69.08
CA LEU A 201 -54.12 14.85 70.50
C LEU A 201 -53.64 16.03 71.34
N ASN A 202 -52.68 16.81 70.86
CA ASN A 202 -52.20 18.02 71.54
C ASN A 202 -53.28 19.10 71.64
N GLU A 203 -54.12 19.27 70.63
CA GLU A 203 -55.25 20.20 70.67
C GLU A 203 -56.27 19.79 71.76
N LYS A 204 -56.62 18.50 71.83
CA LYS A 204 -57.49 17.96 72.89
C LYS A 204 -56.88 18.10 74.29
N LEU A 205 -55.56 17.90 74.40
CA LEU A 205 -54.85 18.10 75.66
C LEU A 205 -54.94 19.57 76.11
N HIS A 206 -54.69 20.50 75.19
CA HIS A 206 -54.78 21.94 75.47
C HIS A 206 -56.20 22.38 75.88
N ASP A 207 -57.23 21.86 75.22
CA ASP A 207 -58.64 22.10 75.60
C ASP A 207 -58.95 21.57 77.02
N SER A 208 -58.40 20.41 77.38
CA SER A 208 -58.57 19.84 78.72
C SER A 208 -57.81 20.63 79.80
N GLU A 209 -56.62 21.15 79.50
CA GLU A 209 -55.85 22.03 80.39
C GLU A 209 -56.58 23.36 80.63
N MET A 210 -57.16 23.96 79.58
CA MET A 210 -57.97 25.17 79.68
C MET A 210 -59.21 24.98 80.56
N HIS A 211 -59.89 23.83 80.45
CA HIS A 211 -61.00 23.50 81.34
C HIS A 211 -60.56 23.32 82.80
N LEU A 212 -59.40 22.71 83.06
CA LEU A 212 -58.86 22.59 84.41
C LEU A 212 -58.53 23.96 85.03
N GLN A 213 -58.05 24.90 84.23
CA GLN A 213 -57.75 26.27 84.68
C GLN A 213 -59.02 27.08 85.00
N GLU A 214 -60.13 26.83 84.31
CA GLU A 214 -61.44 27.44 84.59
C GLU A 214 -62.05 26.90 85.91
N TYR A 215 -61.81 25.64 86.24
CA TYR A 215 -62.28 25.00 87.47
C TYR A 215 -61.55 25.45 88.75
N ILE A 216 -60.34 26.00 88.64
CA ILE A 216 -59.52 26.42 89.80
C ILE A 216 -60.00 27.78 90.39
N ASN A 217 -60.88 28.51 89.70
CA ASN A 217 -61.33 29.86 90.10
C ASN A 217 -62.72 29.93 90.78
N THR A 218 -63.32 28.83 91.24
CA THR A 218 -64.64 28.85 91.92
C THR A 218 -64.70 28.17 93.29
N ASP A 219 -65.50 28.78 94.17
CA ASP A 219 -65.49 28.68 95.63
C ASP A 219 -65.98 27.32 96.22
N SER A 220 -65.60 27.14 97.48
CA SER A 220 -65.18 25.92 98.15
C SER A 220 -66.26 25.32 99.06
N ALA A 221 -66.86 24.19 98.62
CA ALA A 221 -67.53 23.22 99.52
C ALA A 221 -67.91 21.91 98.82
N SER A 222 -68.14 21.89 97.50
CA SER A 222 -68.37 20.65 96.71
C SER A 222 -67.06 19.98 96.24
N THR A 223 -65.93 20.57 96.61
CA THR A 223 -64.59 20.28 96.09
C THR A 223 -64.01 18.95 96.58
N ILE A 224 -64.44 18.41 97.72
CA ILE A 224 -63.80 17.20 98.29
C ILE A 224 -64.27 15.89 97.63
N SER A 225 -65.53 15.79 97.18
CA SER A 225 -65.99 14.60 96.43
C SER A 225 -65.52 14.63 94.97
N LYS A 226 -65.48 15.82 94.36
CA LYS A 226 -64.94 16.02 93.01
C LYS A 226 -63.41 15.89 92.97
N LEU A 227 -62.66 16.32 94.01
CA LEU A 227 -61.22 16.03 94.10
C LEU A 227 -60.96 14.54 94.16
N LYS A 228 -61.79 13.75 94.86
CA LYS A 228 -61.61 12.29 94.92
C LYS A 228 -61.85 11.62 93.58
N GLN A 229 -62.82 12.11 92.80
CA GLN A 229 -63.06 11.66 91.43
C GLN A 229 -61.96 12.14 90.48
N ASN A 230 -61.47 13.37 90.65
CA ASN A 230 -60.37 13.90 89.85
C ASN A 230 -59.03 13.24 90.19
N ILE A 231 -58.80 12.82 91.44
CA ILE A 231 -57.61 12.02 91.81
C ILE A 231 -57.70 10.64 91.17
N SER A 232 -58.88 10.02 91.13
CA SER A 232 -59.08 8.76 90.40
C SER A 232 -58.87 8.93 88.89
N ASN A 233 -59.35 10.03 88.31
CA ASN A 233 -59.14 10.34 86.89
C ASN A 233 -57.67 10.68 86.61
N LEU A 234 -56.98 11.35 87.53
CA LEU A 234 -55.54 11.66 87.43
C LEU A 234 -54.68 10.41 87.62
N GLU A 235 -55.12 9.42 88.40
CA GLU A 235 -54.48 8.11 88.49
C GLU A 235 -54.68 7.30 87.21
N GLU A 236 -55.87 7.33 86.60
CA GLU A 236 -56.11 6.77 85.26
C GLU A 236 -55.31 7.51 84.17
N GLU A 237 -55.22 8.84 84.22
CA GLU A 237 -54.38 9.62 83.30
C GLU A 237 -52.89 9.37 83.54
N LYS A 238 -52.46 9.13 84.79
CA LYS A 238 -51.09 8.74 85.08
C LYS A 238 -50.78 7.35 84.52
N GLU A 239 -51.69 6.37 84.66
CA GLU A 239 -51.53 5.07 84.00
C GLU A 239 -51.55 5.20 82.47
N LEU A 240 -52.36 6.12 81.92
CA LEU A 240 -52.38 6.42 80.49
C LEU A 240 -51.05 7.04 80.04
N ILE A 241 -50.51 8.00 80.79
CA ILE A 241 -49.22 8.64 80.52
C ILE A 241 -48.09 7.62 80.67
N ASP A 242 -48.09 6.76 81.68
CA ASP A 242 -47.10 5.69 81.84
C ASP A 242 -47.19 4.68 80.68
N SER A 243 -48.40 4.39 80.18
CA SER A 243 -48.58 3.55 78.98
C SER A 243 -48.05 4.24 77.71
N GLN A 244 -48.32 5.54 77.55
CA GLN A 244 -47.80 6.35 76.43
C GLN A 244 -46.28 6.51 76.53
N PHE A 245 -45.72 6.60 77.73
CA PHE A 245 -44.28 6.68 77.93
C PHE A 245 -43.59 5.35 77.62
N GLN A 246 -44.22 4.22 77.94
CA GLN A 246 -43.75 2.91 77.48
C GLN A 246 -43.86 2.77 75.96
N GLU A 247 -44.94 3.25 75.34
CA GLU A 247 -45.09 3.25 73.89
C GLU A 247 -44.03 4.14 73.23
N LEU A 248 -43.80 5.35 73.75
CA LEU A 248 -42.76 6.26 73.29
C LEU A 248 -41.36 5.68 73.44
N LYS A 249 -41.11 4.95 74.54
CA LYS A 249 -39.83 4.25 74.76
C LYS A 249 -39.64 3.13 73.74
N LYS A 250 -40.70 2.39 73.44
CA LYS A 250 -40.69 1.32 72.43
C LYS A 250 -40.49 1.89 71.02
N ASP A 251 -41.13 3.01 70.72
CA ASP A 251 -40.94 3.75 69.47
C ASP A 251 -39.51 4.31 69.37
N HIS A 252 -38.93 4.79 70.48
CA HIS A 252 -37.54 5.25 70.51
C HIS A 252 -36.54 4.10 70.28
N GLU A 253 -36.76 2.93 70.90
CA GLU A 253 -35.95 1.73 70.66
C GLU A 253 -36.08 1.26 69.19
N HIS A 254 -37.28 1.30 68.62
CA HIS A 254 -37.49 1.01 67.20
C HIS A 254 -36.78 2.02 66.30
N LEU A 255 -36.82 3.32 66.62
CA LEU A 255 -36.13 4.37 65.87
C LEU A 255 -34.61 4.20 65.91
N LEU A 256 -34.06 3.77 67.05
CA LEU A 256 -32.65 3.40 67.19
C LEU A 256 -32.31 2.19 66.31
N GLU A 257 -33.15 1.16 66.28
CA GLU A 257 -32.94 0.00 65.42
C GLU A 257 -32.97 0.39 63.92
N VAL A 258 -33.93 1.23 63.53
CA VAL A 258 -34.02 1.78 62.17
C VAL A 258 -32.79 2.63 61.84
N PHE A 259 -32.30 3.44 62.78
CA PHE A 259 -31.09 4.24 62.59
C PHE A 259 -29.84 3.36 62.42
N TYR A 260 -29.68 2.31 63.22
CA TYR A 260 -28.58 1.35 63.06
C TYR A 260 -28.65 0.61 61.72
N LYS A 261 -29.84 0.17 61.30
CA LYS A 261 -30.03 -0.42 59.96
C LYS A 261 -29.69 0.58 58.85
N SER A 262 -30.13 1.83 58.96
CA SER A 262 -29.81 2.89 58.01
C SER A 262 -28.30 3.13 57.90
N GLN A 263 -27.59 3.20 59.03
CA GLN A 263 -26.13 3.38 59.05
C GLN A 263 -25.40 2.16 58.47
N GLN A 264 -25.93 0.96 58.67
CA GLN A 264 -25.36 -0.25 58.07
C GLN A 264 -25.57 -0.27 56.55
N ASN A 265 -26.76 0.09 56.08
CA ASN A 265 -27.06 0.23 54.66
C ASN A 265 -26.18 1.31 54.00
N GLU A 266 -25.94 2.44 54.68
CA GLU A 266 -25.04 3.50 54.19
C GLU A 266 -23.60 2.99 54.03
N LYS A 267 -23.10 2.20 54.98
CA LYS A 267 -21.77 1.56 54.86
C LYS A 267 -21.71 0.56 53.71
N GLU A 268 -22.77 -0.22 53.52
CA GLU A 268 -22.85 -1.21 52.44
C GLU A 268 -22.92 -0.51 51.06
N TYR A 269 -23.67 0.58 50.97
CA TYR A 269 -23.74 1.44 49.79
C TYR A 269 -22.38 2.10 49.48
N LEU A 270 -21.69 2.64 50.48
CA LEU A 270 -20.34 3.20 50.33
C LEU A 270 -19.35 2.16 49.80
N LYS A 271 -19.42 0.93 50.33
CA LYS A 271 -18.59 -0.18 49.85
C LYS A 271 -18.91 -0.55 48.40
N GLN A 272 -20.19 -0.59 48.04
CA GLN A 272 -20.63 -0.84 46.67
C GLN A 272 -20.13 0.26 45.72
N CYS A 273 -20.18 1.53 46.14
CA CYS A 273 -19.61 2.64 45.38
C CYS A 273 -18.09 2.50 45.19
N GLU A 274 -17.33 2.10 46.22
CA GLU A 274 -15.89 1.85 46.09
C GLU A 274 -15.57 0.70 45.14
N ASP A 275 -16.37 -0.37 45.17
CA ASP A 275 -16.18 -1.52 44.28
C ASP A 275 -16.53 -1.15 42.82
N SER A 276 -17.62 -0.41 42.59
CA SER A 276 -17.96 0.14 41.27
C SER A 276 -16.90 1.15 40.77
N GLN A 277 -16.32 1.96 41.66
CA GLN A 277 -15.23 2.88 41.31
C GLN A 277 -13.99 2.11 40.79
N LYS A 278 -13.59 1.02 41.47
CA LYS A 278 -12.49 0.16 41.01
C LYS A 278 -12.79 -0.49 39.68
N GLU A 279 -14.04 -0.91 39.47
CA GLU A 279 -14.48 -1.49 38.20
C GLU A 279 -14.40 -0.46 37.05
N ILE A 280 -14.82 0.78 37.31
CA ILE A 280 -14.66 1.90 36.36
C ILE A 280 -13.18 2.16 36.05
N GLU A 281 -12.31 2.18 37.05
CA GLU A 281 -10.86 2.33 36.86
C GLU A 281 -10.28 1.19 36.01
N SER A 282 -10.73 -0.05 36.24
CA SER A 282 -10.33 -1.20 35.43
C SER A 282 -10.78 -1.09 33.97
N HIS A 283 -12.02 -0.64 33.73
CA HIS A 283 -12.53 -0.39 32.39
C HIS A 283 -11.81 0.78 31.70
N GLN A 284 -11.42 1.82 32.44
CA GLN A 284 -10.63 2.92 31.88
C GLN A 284 -9.25 2.45 31.41
N ILE A 285 -8.59 1.56 32.18
CA ILE A 285 -7.34 0.94 31.76
C ILE A 285 -7.54 0.09 30.50
N LEU A 286 -8.63 -0.70 30.46
CA LEU A 286 -8.96 -1.53 29.30
C LEU A 286 -9.23 -0.69 28.04
N ILE A 287 -10.02 0.39 28.17
CA ILE A 287 -10.31 1.34 27.08
C ILE A 287 -9.01 1.97 26.58
N LYS A 288 -8.10 2.34 27.48
CA LYS A 288 -6.79 2.88 27.10
C LYS A 288 -5.96 1.86 26.32
N ASN A 289 -5.91 0.61 26.77
CA ASN A 289 -5.21 -0.45 26.05
C ASN A 289 -5.81 -0.69 24.64
N PHE A 290 -7.13 -0.68 24.52
CA PHE A 290 -7.78 -0.80 23.20
C PHE A 290 -7.52 0.42 22.31
N HIS A 291 -7.44 1.63 22.88
CA HIS A 291 -7.08 2.82 22.15
C HIS A 291 -5.64 2.73 21.62
N ASP A 292 -4.69 2.31 22.45
CA ASP A 292 -3.29 2.13 22.06
C ASP A 292 -3.16 1.04 20.97
N GLN A 293 -3.91 -0.07 21.08
CA GLN A 293 -3.99 -1.09 20.03
C GLN A 293 -4.58 -0.56 18.71
N TYR A 294 -5.66 0.21 18.79
CA TYR A 294 -6.28 0.82 17.60
C TYR A 294 -5.30 1.76 16.90
N GLN A 295 -4.53 2.55 17.66
CA GLN A 295 -3.53 3.45 17.12
C GLN A 295 -2.38 2.68 16.44
N CYS A 296 -1.96 1.53 16.99
CA CYS A 296 -1.00 0.64 16.33
C CYS A 296 -1.52 0.09 15.01
N LEU A 297 -2.78 -0.39 14.99
CA LEU A 297 -3.42 -0.89 13.77
C LEU A 297 -3.63 0.21 12.72
N GLU A 298 -3.91 1.44 13.14
CA GLU A 298 -4.03 2.58 12.24
C GLU A 298 -2.67 2.95 11.62
N ASN A 299 -1.58 2.86 12.37
CA ASN A 299 -0.23 3.02 11.85
C ASN A 299 0.13 1.91 10.85
N GLU A 300 -0.15 0.63 11.16
CA GLU A 300 0.07 -0.48 10.22
C GLU A 300 -0.74 -0.30 8.93
N LYS A 301 -2.01 0.12 9.04
CA LYS A 301 -2.84 0.42 7.87
C LYS A 301 -2.20 1.51 7.01
N ASN A 302 -1.68 2.57 7.61
CA ASN A 302 -1.01 3.65 6.89
C ASN A 302 0.28 3.17 6.21
N ASP A 303 1.05 2.31 6.86
CA ASP A 303 2.24 1.69 6.29
C ASP A 303 1.89 0.80 5.09
N ILE A 304 0.86 -0.06 5.23
CA ILE A 304 0.36 -0.91 4.13
C ILE A 304 -0.14 -0.04 2.96
N GLN A 305 -0.87 1.04 3.25
CA GLN A 305 -1.36 1.96 2.22
C GLN A 305 -0.20 2.65 1.48
N SER A 306 0.87 3.03 2.19
CA SER A 306 2.08 3.59 1.57
C SER A 306 2.78 2.56 0.66
N HIS A 307 2.85 1.30 1.09
CA HIS A 307 3.40 0.20 0.29
C HIS A 307 2.57 -0.07 -0.96
N LEU A 308 1.23 -0.06 -0.85
CA LEU A 308 0.33 -0.26 -1.98
C LEU A 308 0.50 0.84 -3.04
N ILE A 309 0.64 2.10 -2.63
CA ILE A 309 0.93 3.23 -3.54
C ILE A 309 2.28 3.04 -4.24
N SER A 310 3.31 2.59 -3.52
CA SER A 310 4.63 2.30 -4.10
C SER A 310 4.55 1.19 -5.15
N VAL A 311 3.88 0.08 -4.83
CA VAL A 311 3.69 -1.05 -5.76
C VAL A 311 2.90 -0.62 -7.00
N GLN A 312 1.83 0.17 -6.82
CA GLN A 312 1.03 0.70 -7.92
C GLN A 312 1.88 1.59 -8.84
N THR A 313 2.72 2.45 -8.26
CA THR A 313 3.65 3.31 -9.02
C THR A 313 4.67 2.47 -9.81
N GLN A 314 5.17 1.37 -9.23
CA GLN A 314 6.05 0.44 -9.95
C GLN A 314 5.32 -0.25 -11.10
N LEU A 315 4.07 -0.67 -10.89
CA LEU A 315 3.25 -1.32 -11.91
C LEU A 315 2.97 -0.35 -13.08
N GLU A 316 2.65 0.90 -12.80
CA GLU A 316 2.49 1.95 -13.81
C GLU A 316 3.78 2.17 -14.62
N ARG A 317 4.95 2.23 -13.95
CA ARG A 317 6.25 2.32 -14.64
C ARG A 317 6.53 1.12 -15.54
N THR A 318 6.24 -0.09 -15.08
CA THR A 318 6.43 -1.30 -15.92
C THR A 318 5.47 -1.32 -17.11
N THR A 319 4.22 -0.89 -16.91
CA THR A 319 3.21 -0.80 -17.98
C THR A 319 3.64 0.22 -19.04
N PHE A 320 4.17 1.36 -18.61
CA PHE A 320 4.73 2.37 -19.52
C PHE A 320 5.92 1.81 -20.33
N LEU A 321 6.84 1.08 -19.70
CA LEU A 321 7.96 0.44 -20.39
C LEU A 321 7.49 -0.63 -21.41
N ILE A 322 6.45 -1.39 -21.06
CA ILE A 322 5.83 -2.37 -21.97
C ILE A 322 5.23 -1.64 -23.18
N GLN A 323 4.44 -0.58 -22.99
CA GLN A 323 3.88 0.22 -24.08
C GLN A 323 4.97 0.84 -24.96
N GLN A 324 6.05 1.34 -24.35
CA GLN A 324 7.20 1.86 -25.10
C GLN A 324 7.83 0.76 -25.98
N ASN A 325 8.04 -0.43 -25.42
CA ASN A 325 8.59 -1.56 -26.17
C ASN A 325 7.64 -2.05 -27.28
N GLU A 326 6.34 -2.09 -27.03
CA GLU A 326 5.34 -2.42 -28.05
C GLU A 326 5.37 -1.44 -29.22
N SER A 327 5.45 -0.13 -28.93
CA SER A 327 5.57 0.89 -29.98
C SER A 327 6.86 0.72 -30.79
N PHE A 328 7.97 0.37 -30.12
CA PHE A 328 9.24 0.10 -30.79
C PHE A 328 9.16 -1.15 -31.68
N ILE A 329 8.53 -2.22 -31.19
CA ILE A 329 8.30 -3.44 -31.97
C ILE A 329 7.43 -3.13 -33.20
N GLN A 330 6.34 -2.37 -33.04
CA GLN A 330 5.50 -1.96 -34.17
C GLN A 330 6.28 -1.17 -35.24
N ILE A 331 7.16 -0.25 -34.82
CA ILE A 331 8.03 0.49 -35.73
C ILE A 331 8.99 -0.46 -36.48
N GLN A 332 9.60 -1.42 -35.79
CA GLN A 332 10.49 -2.39 -36.44
C GLN A 332 9.73 -3.31 -37.38
N THR A 333 8.55 -3.79 -37.00
CA THR A 333 7.68 -4.62 -37.84
C THR A 333 7.29 -3.87 -39.11
N HIS A 334 6.92 -2.59 -39.02
CA HIS A 334 6.61 -1.78 -40.20
C HIS A 334 7.83 -1.60 -41.11
N LYS A 335 9.02 -1.41 -40.52
CA LYS A 335 10.27 -1.34 -41.28
C LYS A 335 10.60 -2.65 -42.00
N ILE A 336 10.36 -3.79 -41.36
CA ILE A 336 10.53 -5.11 -41.98
C ILE A 336 9.57 -5.25 -43.17
N GLN A 337 8.28 -4.92 -43.00
CA GLN A 337 7.30 -4.95 -44.08
C GLN A 337 7.70 -4.05 -45.27
N GLN A 338 8.24 -2.86 -45.02
CA GLN A 338 8.74 -1.99 -46.08
C GLN A 338 9.93 -2.61 -46.82
N LEU A 339 10.84 -3.28 -46.11
CA LEU A 339 11.97 -3.99 -46.72
C LEU A 339 11.52 -5.21 -47.54
N GLU A 340 10.52 -5.94 -47.07
CA GLU A 340 9.92 -7.06 -47.81
C GLU A 340 9.27 -6.59 -49.10
N GLN A 341 8.49 -5.50 -49.07
CA GLN A 341 7.91 -4.90 -50.27
C GLN A 341 8.99 -4.43 -51.27
N LEU A 342 10.08 -3.85 -50.78
CA LEU A 342 11.22 -3.47 -51.63
C LEU A 342 11.89 -4.69 -52.26
N LEU A 343 12.03 -5.80 -51.52
CA LEU A 343 12.58 -7.05 -52.05
C LEU A 343 11.68 -7.62 -53.13
N GLU A 344 10.36 -7.67 -52.91
CA GLU A 344 9.38 -8.15 -53.90
C GLU A 344 9.41 -7.29 -55.19
N GLN A 345 9.50 -5.96 -55.05
CA GLN A 345 9.72 -5.06 -56.19
C GLN A 345 11.00 -5.39 -56.95
N ARG A 346 12.12 -5.63 -56.25
CA ARG A 346 13.39 -6.02 -56.90
C ARG A 346 13.31 -7.39 -57.57
N GLU A 347 12.59 -8.35 -56.99
CA GLU A 347 12.40 -9.66 -57.62
C GLU A 347 11.58 -9.56 -58.90
N THR A 348 10.52 -8.75 -58.92
CA THR A 348 9.73 -8.52 -60.15
C THR A 348 10.54 -7.80 -61.24
N GLU A 349 11.39 -6.82 -60.87
CA GLU A 349 12.34 -6.20 -61.80
C GLU A 349 13.32 -7.21 -62.39
N ILE A 350 13.86 -8.12 -61.56
CA ILE A 350 14.78 -9.17 -62.00
C ILE A 350 14.06 -10.14 -62.95
N GLN A 351 12.83 -10.54 -62.65
CA GLN A 351 12.02 -11.40 -63.53
C GLN A 351 11.75 -10.73 -64.87
N LEU A 352 11.34 -9.46 -64.87
CA LEU A 352 11.14 -8.69 -66.10
C LEU A 352 12.43 -8.62 -66.93
N HIS A 353 13.58 -8.37 -66.30
CA HIS A 353 14.87 -8.37 -66.98
C HIS A 353 15.23 -9.75 -67.56
N ALA A 354 14.92 -10.84 -66.85
CA ALA A 354 15.13 -12.20 -67.33
C ALA A 354 14.24 -12.50 -68.56
N GLU A 355 12.96 -12.12 -68.53
CA GLU A 355 12.03 -12.27 -69.66
C GLU A 355 12.48 -11.43 -70.86
N THR A 356 12.92 -10.19 -70.64
CA THR A 356 13.45 -9.32 -71.70
C THR A 356 14.71 -9.93 -72.32
N LYS A 357 15.57 -10.52 -71.50
CA LYS A 357 16.77 -11.24 -71.97
C LYS A 357 16.39 -12.46 -72.82
N ILE A 358 15.39 -13.25 -72.39
CA ILE A 358 14.88 -14.39 -73.16
C ILE A 358 14.27 -13.92 -74.48
N SER A 359 13.52 -12.81 -74.51
CA SER A 359 12.95 -12.28 -75.76
C SER A 359 14.04 -11.80 -76.73
N LEU A 360 15.08 -11.14 -76.22
CA LEU A 360 16.25 -10.73 -77.01
C LEU A 360 17.02 -11.94 -77.55
N GLN A 361 17.16 -12.99 -76.74
CA GLN A 361 17.79 -14.24 -77.16
C GLN A 361 16.99 -14.94 -78.27
N ASN A 362 15.66 -14.94 -78.17
CA ASN A 362 14.78 -15.46 -79.23
C ASN A 362 14.80 -14.60 -80.50
N GLN A 363 15.03 -13.28 -80.40
CA GLN A 363 15.26 -12.41 -81.56
C GLN A 363 16.60 -12.70 -82.25
N LEU A 364 17.67 -12.97 -81.49
CA LEU A 364 18.97 -13.39 -82.02
C LEU A 364 18.92 -14.75 -82.74
N VAL A 365 18.13 -15.70 -82.22
CA VAL A 365 17.85 -16.99 -82.90
C VAL A 365 17.05 -16.77 -84.20
N GLY A 366 16.20 -15.75 -84.25
CA GLY A 366 15.53 -15.30 -85.49
C GLY A 366 16.49 -14.72 -86.55
N GLU A 367 17.54 -14.02 -86.13
CA GLU A 367 18.60 -13.51 -87.04
C GLU A 367 19.49 -14.64 -87.58
N GLU A 368 19.70 -15.74 -86.83
CA GLU A 368 20.39 -16.92 -87.34
C GLU A 368 19.58 -17.71 -88.39
N ILE A 369 18.25 -17.69 -88.31
CA ILE A 369 17.38 -18.28 -89.34
C ILE A 369 17.41 -17.46 -90.65
N LEU A 370 17.62 -16.14 -90.57
CA LEU A 370 17.85 -15.27 -91.75
C LEU A 370 19.22 -15.48 -92.39
N LYS A 371 20.23 -15.93 -91.63
CA LYS A 371 21.55 -16.32 -92.17
C LYS A 371 21.51 -17.65 -92.93
N LYS A 372 20.64 -18.58 -92.51
CA LYS A 372 20.38 -19.85 -93.22
C LYS A 372 19.63 -19.69 -94.55
N HIS A 373 18.91 -18.58 -94.74
CA HIS A 373 18.27 -18.27 -96.02
C HIS A 373 19.22 -17.61 -97.06
N GLY A 374 20.44 -17.28 -96.66
CA GLY A 374 21.51 -16.82 -97.55
C GLY A 374 22.28 -17.96 -98.26
N GLU A 375 22.20 -19.19 -97.74
CA GLU A 375 22.92 -20.35 -98.30
C GLU A 375 22.10 -21.10 -99.37
N ASP A 376 20.77 -20.95 -99.38
CA ASP A 376 19.86 -21.53 -100.37
C ASP A 376 19.92 -20.85 -101.76
N LEU A 377 20.62 -19.70 -101.87
CA LEU A 377 20.94 -19.03 -103.14
C LEU A 377 22.24 -19.57 -103.78
N LYS A 378 23.04 -20.35 -103.04
CA LYS A 378 24.31 -20.90 -103.54
C LYS A 378 24.12 -22.20 -104.32
N TYR A 379 23.03 -22.94 -104.04
CA TYR A 379 22.66 -24.20 -104.70
C TYR A 379 22.27 -24.05 -106.19
N LYS A 380 22.00 -22.82 -106.66
CA LYS A 380 21.66 -22.52 -108.06
C LYS A 380 22.86 -22.23 -108.96
N LEU A 381 24.06 -22.11 -108.39
CA LEU A 381 25.29 -21.80 -109.13
C LEU A 381 26.15 -23.06 -109.41
N GLU A 382 25.78 -24.20 -108.80
CA GLU A 382 26.55 -25.46 -108.79
C GLU A 382 26.04 -26.51 -109.81
N GLN A 383 25.14 -26.13 -110.73
CA GLN A 383 24.73 -26.97 -111.86
C GLN A 383 25.58 -26.79 -113.13
N LEU A 384 26.53 -25.84 -113.15
CA LEU A 384 27.28 -25.48 -114.37
C LEU A 384 28.78 -25.81 -114.36
N GLN A 385 29.29 -26.48 -113.33
CA GLN A 385 30.72 -26.80 -113.25
C GLN A 385 30.99 -28.27 -112.91
N THR A 386 30.06 -29.12 -113.31
CA THR A 386 30.18 -30.58 -113.47
C THR A 386 31.06 -30.97 -114.66
N GLN A 387 32.02 -30.14 -115.05
CA GLN A 387 32.99 -30.50 -116.07
C GLN A 387 34.36 -29.99 -115.71
N HIS A 388 35.29 -30.93 -115.74
CA HIS A 388 36.73 -30.78 -115.78
C HIS A 388 37.51 -30.82 -114.45
N ASP A 389 37.62 -32.05 -113.94
CA ASP A 389 38.91 -32.76 -113.94
C ASP A 389 40.04 -32.30 -113.02
N GLN A 390 39.78 -31.89 -111.78
CA GLN A 390 40.83 -31.90 -110.74
C GLN A 390 40.37 -32.46 -109.39
N GLU A 391 39.54 -33.52 -109.44
CA GLU A 391 39.23 -34.45 -108.34
C GLU A 391 40.43 -35.35 -107.97
N LYS A 392 41.51 -34.77 -107.43
CA LYS A 392 42.49 -35.60 -106.71
C LYS A 392 43.15 -34.96 -105.50
N ASP A 393 43.32 -33.63 -105.48
CA ASP A 393 44.04 -32.95 -104.38
C ASP A 393 43.09 -32.28 -103.35
N THR A 394 41.78 -32.37 -103.54
CA THR A 394 40.76 -31.78 -102.65
C THR A 394 40.25 -32.72 -101.56
N LEU A 395 40.54 -34.02 -101.62
CA LEU A 395 40.05 -34.99 -100.63
C LEU A 395 40.72 -34.82 -99.25
N GLU A 396 41.96 -34.31 -99.20
CA GLU A 396 42.69 -34.09 -97.93
C GLU A 396 42.33 -32.77 -97.24
N GLN A 397 41.88 -31.75 -97.98
CA GLN A 397 41.45 -30.47 -97.36
C GLN A 397 39.99 -30.50 -96.88
N GLN A 398 39.12 -31.33 -97.47
CA GLN A 398 37.73 -31.47 -97.01
C GLN A 398 37.62 -32.21 -95.66
N HIS A 399 38.49 -33.17 -95.39
CA HIS A 399 38.50 -33.87 -94.10
C HIS A 399 38.94 -32.96 -92.94
N LEU A 400 39.85 -32.00 -93.20
CA LEU A 400 40.31 -31.03 -92.21
C LEU A 400 39.25 -29.94 -91.92
N PHE A 401 38.45 -29.56 -92.92
CA PHE A 401 37.37 -28.58 -92.74
C PHE A 401 36.18 -29.16 -91.97
N GLN A 402 35.76 -30.41 -92.26
CA GLN A 402 34.72 -31.10 -91.49
C GLN A 402 35.14 -31.38 -90.04
N GLN A 403 36.41 -31.72 -89.79
CA GLN A 403 36.92 -31.95 -88.44
C GLN A 403 36.93 -30.66 -87.61
N ASN A 404 37.26 -29.51 -88.22
CA ASN A 404 37.21 -28.22 -87.55
C ASN A 404 35.78 -27.71 -87.31
N GLN A 405 34.83 -28.07 -88.17
CA GLN A 405 33.42 -27.73 -87.99
C GLN A 405 32.74 -28.56 -86.87
N LEU A 406 33.04 -29.86 -86.80
CA LEU A 406 32.62 -30.74 -85.71
C LEU A 406 33.25 -30.33 -84.37
N ARG A 407 34.52 -29.88 -84.37
CA ARG A 407 35.17 -29.36 -83.17
C ARG A 407 34.58 -28.02 -82.71
N GLY A 408 34.15 -27.17 -83.64
CA GLY A 408 33.40 -25.94 -83.32
C GLY A 408 32.06 -26.22 -82.66
N GLN A 409 31.30 -27.19 -83.19
CA GLN A 409 30.02 -27.62 -82.61
C GLN A 409 30.20 -28.33 -81.25
N LEU A 410 31.25 -29.14 -81.09
CA LEU A 410 31.58 -29.78 -79.82
C LEU A 410 31.97 -28.75 -78.74
N ASN A 411 32.70 -27.70 -79.12
CA ASN A 411 33.05 -26.62 -78.20
C ASN A 411 31.83 -25.76 -77.81
N GLN A 412 30.90 -25.52 -78.73
CA GLN A 412 29.63 -24.85 -78.43
C GLN A 412 28.75 -25.69 -77.49
N LEU A 413 28.63 -27.00 -77.75
CA LEU A 413 27.93 -27.91 -76.85
C LEU A 413 28.60 -28.04 -75.48
N MET A 414 29.94 -28.04 -75.41
CA MET A 414 30.66 -28.01 -74.14
C MET A 414 30.39 -26.72 -73.37
N GLN A 415 30.37 -25.57 -74.06
CA GLN A 415 30.07 -24.29 -73.44
C GLN A 415 28.61 -24.23 -72.94
N GLU A 416 27.66 -24.78 -73.70
CA GLU A 416 26.26 -24.93 -73.26
C GLU A 416 26.12 -25.88 -72.07
N ILE A 417 26.89 -26.97 -72.02
CA ILE A 417 26.92 -27.89 -70.87
C ILE A 417 27.51 -27.20 -69.64
N ASP A 418 28.55 -26.38 -69.80
CA ASP A 418 29.14 -25.60 -68.70
C ASP A 418 28.17 -24.51 -68.21
N ASP A 419 27.45 -23.84 -69.12
CA ASP A 419 26.42 -22.85 -68.78
C ASP A 419 25.24 -23.52 -68.07
N LEU A 420 24.77 -24.70 -68.53
CA LEU A 420 23.73 -25.49 -67.88
C LEU A 420 24.17 -26.02 -66.50
N ASN A 421 25.42 -26.45 -66.36
CA ASN A 421 25.97 -26.85 -65.06
C ASN A 421 26.04 -25.65 -64.12
N SER A 422 26.42 -24.46 -64.59
CA SER A 422 26.44 -23.24 -63.77
C SER A 422 25.02 -22.84 -63.31
N GLN A 423 24.01 -23.01 -64.18
CA GLN A 423 22.61 -22.79 -63.81
C GLN A 423 22.13 -23.83 -62.80
N THR A 424 22.49 -25.10 -62.99
CA THR A 424 22.14 -26.17 -62.05
C THR A 424 22.73 -25.92 -60.66
N LEU A 425 23.96 -25.42 -60.59
CA LEU A 425 24.63 -25.00 -59.35
C LEU A 425 23.93 -23.81 -58.70
N ASN A 426 23.45 -22.84 -59.50
CA ASN A 426 22.63 -21.74 -59.00
C ASN A 426 21.27 -22.19 -58.46
N TYR A 427 20.62 -23.15 -59.12
CA TYR A 427 19.36 -23.73 -58.62
C TYR A 427 19.57 -24.54 -57.34
N GLN A 428 20.69 -25.26 -57.19
CA GLN A 428 21.05 -25.91 -55.93
C GLN A 428 21.28 -24.87 -54.82
N ALA A 429 22.01 -23.78 -55.09
CA ALA A 429 22.20 -22.71 -54.12
C ALA A 429 20.89 -22.00 -53.74
N GLN A 430 19.95 -21.84 -54.68
CA GLN A 430 18.60 -21.36 -54.37
C GLN A 430 17.79 -22.38 -53.55
N GLY A 431 17.90 -23.68 -53.84
CA GLY A 431 17.30 -24.74 -53.04
C GLY A 431 17.77 -24.72 -51.59
N GLU A 432 19.07 -24.52 -51.35
CA GLU A 432 19.62 -24.36 -49.99
C GLU A 432 19.09 -23.10 -49.29
N LYS A 433 18.91 -21.98 -50.02
CA LYS A 433 18.29 -20.77 -49.45
C LYS A 433 16.83 -21.02 -49.07
N ILE A 434 16.05 -21.68 -49.92
CA ILE A 434 14.65 -22.03 -49.64
C ILE A 434 14.59 -22.95 -48.41
N GLN A 435 15.49 -23.93 -48.31
CA GLN A 435 15.56 -24.82 -47.16
C GLN A 435 15.90 -24.08 -45.87
N LYS A 436 16.84 -23.11 -45.91
CA LYS A 436 17.14 -22.24 -44.76
C LYS A 436 15.95 -21.37 -44.36
N ILE A 437 15.24 -20.79 -45.33
CA ILE A 437 14.01 -20.00 -45.08
C ILE A 437 12.93 -20.89 -44.46
N GLN A 438 12.79 -22.13 -44.92
CA GLN A 438 11.80 -23.06 -44.40
C GLN A 438 12.10 -23.47 -42.95
N VAL A 439 13.38 -23.68 -42.60
CA VAL A 439 13.81 -23.90 -41.21
C VAL A 439 13.55 -22.66 -40.35
N GLN A 440 13.84 -21.45 -40.85
CA GLN A 440 13.55 -20.21 -40.13
C GLN A 440 12.04 -19.99 -39.93
N LEU A 441 11.22 -20.34 -40.91
CA LEU A 441 9.76 -20.25 -40.82
C LEU A 441 9.23 -21.23 -39.77
N GLN A 442 9.76 -22.46 -39.73
CA GLN A 442 9.39 -23.45 -38.72
C GLN A 442 9.78 -22.99 -37.30
N LEU A 443 10.97 -22.41 -37.15
CA LEU A 443 11.42 -21.85 -35.87
C LEU A 443 10.55 -20.65 -35.41
N SER A 444 10.13 -19.81 -36.36
CA SER A 444 9.20 -18.70 -36.10
C SER A 444 7.80 -19.19 -35.71
N GLN A 445 7.33 -20.29 -36.29
CA GLN A 445 6.07 -20.93 -35.91
C GLN A 445 6.12 -21.51 -34.50
N GLU A 446 7.22 -22.18 -34.13
CA GLU A 446 7.43 -22.70 -32.77
C GLU A 446 7.47 -21.55 -31.74
N LEU A 447 8.18 -20.46 -32.06
CA LEU A 447 8.23 -19.28 -31.20
C LEU A 447 6.84 -18.62 -31.02
N ASN A 448 6.05 -18.55 -32.10
CA ASN A 448 4.68 -18.02 -32.02
C ASN A 448 3.76 -18.90 -31.15
N GLN A 449 3.92 -20.23 -31.20
CA GLN A 449 3.18 -21.14 -30.32
C GLN A 449 3.55 -20.94 -28.84
N GLU A 450 4.83 -20.75 -28.55
CA GLU A 450 5.31 -20.45 -27.19
C GLU A 450 4.74 -19.11 -26.69
N LEU A 451 4.78 -18.07 -27.54
CA LEU A 451 4.16 -16.76 -27.26
C LEU A 451 2.64 -16.86 -27.02
N GLU A 452 1.92 -17.70 -27.78
CA GLU A 452 0.48 -17.92 -27.55
C GLU A 452 0.22 -18.61 -26.21
N GLN A 453 1.06 -19.57 -25.81
CA GLN A 453 0.96 -20.22 -24.49
C GLN A 453 1.23 -19.22 -23.36
N ASP A 454 2.27 -18.39 -23.48
CA ASP A 454 2.60 -17.36 -22.50
C ASP A 454 1.47 -16.32 -22.37
N LEU A 455 0.88 -15.91 -23.50
CA LEU A 455 -0.28 -15.00 -23.50
C LEU A 455 -1.50 -15.63 -22.84
N GLU A 456 -1.72 -16.93 -23.01
CA GLU A 456 -2.83 -17.63 -22.36
C GLU A 456 -2.59 -17.82 -20.86
N GLU A 457 -1.35 -18.06 -20.43
CA GLU A 457 -0.99 -18.06 -19.02
C GLU A 457 -1.15 -16.68 -18.38
N LEU A 458 -0.70 -15.61 -19.07
CA LEU A 458 -0.91 -14.23 -18.64
C LEU A 458 -2.40 -13.90 -18.53
N ARG A 459 -3.24 -14.33 -19.48
CA ARG A 459 -4.70 -14.16 -19.41
C ARG A 459 -5.31 -14.85 -18.20
N LYS A 460 -4.84 -16.06 -17.86
CA LYS A 460 -5.29 -16.76 -16.64
C LYS A 460 -4.89 -15.99 -15.37
N LYS A 461 -3.65 -15.49 -15.30
CA LYS A 461 -3.17 -14.65 -14.18
C LYS A 461 -3.96 -13.34 -14.07
N LEU A 462 -4.30 -12.72 -15.20
CA LEU A 462 -5.11 -11.50 -15.22
C LEU A 462 -6.55 -11.76 -14.74
N LEU A 463 -7.12 -12.93 -15.07
CA LEU A 463 -8.43 -13.35 -14.58
C LEU A 463 -8.42 -13.56 -13.06
N THR A 464 -7.39 -14.21 -12.51
CA THR A 464 -7.27 -14.40 -11.04
C THR A 464 -7.10 -13.08 -10.33
N TYR A 465 -6.25 -12.17 -10.82
CA TYR A 465 -6.10 -10.83 -10.24
C TYR A 465 -7.39 -10.01 -10.30
N LYS A 466 -8.17 -10.14 -11.37
CA LYS A 466 -9.46 -9.46 -11.46
C LYS A 466 -10.44 -10.01 -10.41
N GLN A 467 -10.44 -11.32 -10.18
CA GLN A 467 -11.30 -11.94 -9.18
C GLN A 467 -10.90 -11.52 -7.76
N GLU A 468 -9.60 -11.48 -7.46
CA GLU A 468 -9.08 -10.96 -6.19
C GLU A 468 -9.43 -9.47 -5.97
N LEU A 469 -9.37 -8.66 -7.04
CA LEU A 469 -9.78 -7.26 -6.98
C LEU A 469 -11.29 -7.11 -6.70
N ASP A 470 -12.12 -7.95 -7.29
CA ASP A 470 -13.57 -7.96 -7.06
C ASP A 470 -13.89 -8.39 -5.60
N GLU A 471 -13.16 -9.37 -5.05
CA GLU A 471 -13.26 -9.78 -3.64
C GLU A 471 -12.82 -8.64 -2.69
N SER A 472 -11.69 -7.98 -3.00
CA SER A 472 -11.22 -6.83 -2.22
C SER A 472 -12.21 -5.66 -2.25
N ASN A 473 -12.88 -5.44 -3.39
CA ASN A 473 -13.92 -4.42 -3.51
C ASN A 473 -15.17 -4.76 -2.68
N GLN A 474 -15.53 -6.05 -2.60
CA GLN A 474 -16.62 -6.49 -1.70
C GLN A 474 -16.29 -6.22 -0.23
N HIS A 475 -15.06 -6.51 0.20
CA HIS A 475 -14.62 -6.18 1.56
C HIS A 475 -14.62 -4.67 1.85
N LEU A 476 -14.29 -3.85 0.86
CA LEU A 476 -14.38 -2.39 0.97
C LEU A 476 -15.83 -1.91 1.20
N ILE A 477 -16.79 -2.51 0.50
CA ILE A 477 -18.22 -2.22 0.70
C ILE A 477 -18.67 -2.65 2.10
N GLU A 478 -18.23 -3.81 2.59
CA GLU A 478 -18.53 -4.27 3.96
C GLU A 478 -17.94 -3.32 5.03
N ILE A 479 -16.71 -2.84 4.82
CA ILE A 479 -16.08 -1.86 5.71
C ILE A 479 -16.87 -0.55 5.74
N ASP A 480 -17.35 -0.06 4.60
CA ASP A 480 -18.15 1.17 4.56
C ASP A 480 -19.52 1.00 5.23
N LEU A 481 -20.16 -0.17 5.10
CA LEU A 481 -21.37 -0.51 5.87
C LEU A 481 -21.10 -0.53 7.38
N LEU A 482 -19.98 -1.11 7.81
CA LEU A 482 -19.57 -1.12 9.22
C LEU A 482 -19.28 0.30 9.74
N LYS A 483 -18.64 1.17 8.95
CA LYS A 483 -18.45 2.58 9.31
C LYS A 483 -19.77 3.31 9.49
N GLN A 484 -20.74 3.10 8.60
CA GLN A 484 -22.07 3.70 8.74
C GLN A 484 -22.77 3.21 10.02
N SER A 485 -22.67 1.91 10.33
CA SER A 485 -23.21 1.36 11.58
C SER A 485 -22.52 1.94 12.81
N LYS A 486 -21.18 2.07 12.81
CA LYS A 486 -20.41 2.71 13.88
C LYS A 486 -20.87 4.15 14.11
N LEU A 487 -21.05 4.92 13.03
CA LEU A 487 -21.47 6.32 13.10
C LEU A 487 -22.90 6.46 13.66
N GLY A 488 -23.79 5.53 13.32
CA GLY A 488 -25.12 5.44 13.94
C GLY A 488 -25.05 5.13 15.45
N LEU A 489 -24.19 4.20 15.85
CA LEU A 489 -23.98 3.88 17.26
C LEU A 489 -23.35 5.03 18.05
N GLU A 490 -22.42 5.78 17.47
CA GLU A 490 -21.83 6.97 18.09
C GLU A 490 -22.86 8.08 18.32
N GLN A 491 -23.80 8.26 17.38
CA GLN A 491 -24.92 9.19 17.55
C GLN A 491 -25.84 8.76 18.70
N GLU A 492 -26.18 7.47 18.78
CA GLU A 492 -26.98 6.93 19.90
C GLU A 492 -26.25 7.08 21.24
N LEU A 493 -24.94 6.81 21.28
CA LEU A 493 -24.12 6.98 22.47
C LEU A 493 -24.09 8.44 22.91
N GLY A 494 -23.95 9.37 21.96
CA GLY A 494 -24.05 10.82 22.17
C GLY A 494 -25.37 11.22 22.84
N LEU A 495 -26.51 10.74 22.32
CA LEU A 495 -27.83 10.97 22.89
C LEU A 495 -27.95 10.42 24.32
N ILE A 496 -27.42 9.23 24.58
CA ILE A 496 -27.44 8.63 25.92
C ILE A 496 -26.57 9.43 26.89
N THR A 497 -25.37 9.86 26.48
CA THR A 497 -24.51 10.71 27.33
C THR A 497 -25.16 12.05 27.65
N GLU A 498 -25.89 12.64 26.71
CA GLU A 498 -26.60 13.89 26.95
C GLU A 498 -27.78 13.71 27.90
N GLN A 499 -28.55 12.62 27.76
CA GLN A 499 -29.58 12.25 28.73
C GLN A 499 -28.99 11.99 30.12
N LEU A 500 -27.85 11.29 30.22
CA LEU A 500 -27.16 11.06 31.48
C LEU A 500 -26.74 12.39 32.13
N LYS A 501 -26.22 13.33 31.34
CA LYS A 501 -25.82 14.66 31.82
C LYS A 501 -27.02 15.48 32.33
N GLN A 502 -28.17 15.38 31.65
CA GLN A 502 -29.42 15.99 32.12
C GLN A 502 -29.88 15.37 33.45
N SER A 503 -29.91 14.03 33.55
CA SER A 503 -30.24 13.35 34.80
C SER A 503 -29.26 13.68 35.94
N GLN A 504 -27.97 13.81 35.64
CA GLN A 504 -26.97 14.22 36.62
C GLN A 504 -27.21 15.66 37.11
N GLN A 505 -27.55 16.58 36.21
CA GLN A 505 -27.95 17.94 36.58
C GLN A 505 -29.20 17.97 37.46
N GLU A 506 -30.20 17.13 37.16
CA GLU A 506 -31.39 17.00 38.01
C GLU A 506 -31.05 16.48 39.40
N VAL A 507 -30.15 15.50 39.50
CA VAL A 507 -29.64 14.99 40.79
C VAL A 507 -28.91 16.08 41.58
N ASP A 508 -28.06 16.87 40.91
CA ASP A 508 -27.34 17.96 41.57
C ASP A 508 -28.30 19.07 42.03
N GLN A 509 -29.34 19.37 41.24
CA GLN A 509 -30.41 20.28 41.66
C GLN A 509 -31.15 19.73 42.89
N LEU A 510 -31.49 18.45 42.91
CA LEU A 510 -32.13 17.81 44.07
C LEU A 510 -31.23 17.88 45.33
N LYS A 511 -29.92 17.67 45.20
CA LYS A 511 -28.96 17.85 46.31
C LYS A 511 -28.93 19.29 46.83
N THR A 512 -29.05 20.29 45.95
CA THR A 512 -29.13 21.69 46.40
C THR A 512 -30.43 21.98 47.15
N VAL A 513 -31.55 21.40 46.72
CA VAL A 513 -32.85 21.51 47.41
C VAL A 513 -32.81 20.79 48.76
N GLU A 514 -32.18 19.62 48.83
CA GLU A 514 -31.96 18.87 50.07
C GLU A 514 -31.11 19.69 51.06
N ASN A 515 -29.99 20.25 50.62
CA ASN A 515 -29.16 21.13 51.43
C ASN A 515 -29.92 22.38 51.91
N GLN A 516 -30.80 22.96 51.09
CA GLN A 516 -31.66 24.07 51.50
C GLN A 516 -32.69 23.64 52.57
N LEU A 517 -33.26 22.45 52.45
CA LEU A 517 -34.17 21.85 53.44
C LEU A 517 -33.47 21.58 54.78
N ILE A 518 -32.24 21.07 54.75
CA ILE A 518 -31.40 20.89 55.95
C ILE A 518 -31.17 22.26 56.63
N LEU A 519 -30.81 23.28 55.86
CA LEU A 519 -30.57 24.63 56.39
C LEU A 519 -31.87 25.27 56.93
N MET A 520 -33.02 24.98 56.31
CA MET A 520 -34.33 25.41 56.81
C MET A 520 -34.72 24.70 58.10
N THR A 521 -34.41 23.41 58.23
CA THR A 521 -34.70 22.64 59.45
C THR A 521 -33.80 23.05 60.61
N GLU A 522 -32.51 23.33 60.36
CA GLU A 522 -31.61 23.92 61.36
C GLU A 522 -32.09 25.31 61.81
N ASN A 523 -32.52 26.16 60.87
CA ASN A 523 -33.09 27.46 61.20
C ASN A 523 -34.40 27.35 62.00
N ASN A 524 -35.26 26.39 61.65
CA ASN A 524 -36.48 26.14 62.42
C ASN A 524 -36.19 25.65 63.84
N GLN A 525 -35.19 24.77 64.02
CA GLN A 525 -34.74 24.37 65.35
C GLN A 525 -34.13 25.54 66.15
N LEU A 526 -33.39 26.43 65.48
CA LEU A 526 -32.88 27.65 66.10
C LEU A 526 -34.03 28.57 66.51
N LEU A 527 -35.03 28.72 65.63
CA LEU A 527 -36.23 29.51 65.89
C LEU A 527 -37.00 28.94 67.08
N GLU A 528 -37.19 27.62 67.14
CA GLU A 528 -37.85 26.92 68.24
C GLU A 528 -37.11 27.15 69.57
N LYS A 529 -35.77 27.06 69.57
CA LYS A 529 -34.95 27.44 70.74
C LYS A 529 -35.10 28.90 71.14
N THR A 530 -35.17 29.83 70.18
CA THR A 530 -35.37 31.25 70.49
C THR A 530 -36.79 31.53 70.99
N VAL A 531 -37.80 30.81 70.50
CA VAL A 531 -39.18 30.90 70.98
C VAL A 531 -39.27 30.34 72.39
N ASP A 532 -38.57 29.24 72.70
CA ASP A 532 -38.50 28.68 74.05
C ASP A 532 -37.71 29.58 75.02
N GLN A 533 -36.64 30.22 74.55
CA GLN A 533 -35.93 31.25 75.32
C GLN A 533 -36.80 32.47 75.56
N LEU A 534 -37.51 32.97 74.54
CA LEU A 534 -38.44 34.09 74.69
C LEU A 534 -39.62 33.74 75.57
N LYS A 535 -40.12 32.49 75.54
CA LYS A 535 -41.15 32.02 76.48
C LYS A 535 -40.62 31.99 77.91
N LYS A 536 -39.36 31.55 78.13
CA LYS A 536 -38.71 31.61 79.45
C LYS A 536 -38.49 33.04 79.92
N GLU A 537 -38.01 33.93 79.05
CA GLU A 537 -37.86 35.35 79.34
C GLU A 537 -39.21 36.03 79.58
N PHE A 538 -40.26 35.62 78.87
CA PHE A 538 -41.62 36.11 79.08
C PHE A 538 -42.20 35.61 80.40
N LEU A 539 -41.92 34.35 80.80
CA LEU A 539 -42.26 33.81 82.12
C LEU A 539 -41.49 34.54 83.24
N GLU A 540 -40.19 34.80 83.05
CA GLU A 540 -39.38 35.59 83.99
C GLU A 540 -39.81 37.06 84.04
N LEU A 541 -40.25 37.64 82.92
CA LEU A 541 -40.81 38.99 82.86
C LEU A 541 -42.21 39.02 83.47
N GLN A 542 -43.04 38.01 83.29
CA GLN A 542 -44.36 37.90 83.91
C GLN A 542 -44.22 37.74 85.45
N GLU A 543 -43.19 37.03 85.91
CA GLU A 543 -42.81 37.00 87.33
C GLU A 543 -42.22 38.33 87.82
N LYS A 544 -41.41 39.03 87.02
CA LYS A 544 -40.85 40.35 87.38
C LYS A 544 -41.83 41.53 87.23
N THR A 545 -42.94 41.38 86.50
CA THR A 545 -43.94 42.44 86.26
C THR A 545 -45.11 42.38 87.27
N SER A 546 -44.95 41.63 88.36
CA SER A 546 -45.87 41.68 89.52
C SER A 546 -45.42 42.65 90.62
N SER A 547 -44.34 43.43 90.40
CA SER A 547 -44.01 44.55 91.28
C SER A 547 -43.22 45.64 90.54
N PHE A 548 -43.72 46.86 90.70
CA PHE A 548 -43.01 48.16 90.64
C PHE A 548 -43.30 49.08 89.45
N GLN A 549 -43.64 50.32 89.82
CA GLN A 549 -44.11 51.44 89.01
C GLN A 549 -42.96 52.30 88.44
N LEU A 550 -43.31 53.02 87.36
CA LEU A 550 -42.86 54.37 86.96
C LEU A 550 -41.35 54.64 86.77
N SER A 551 -40.96 55.06 85.56
CA SER A 551 -40.74 56.50 85.29
C SER A 551 -40.18 56.81 83.90
N GLU A 552 -40.49 58.03 83.48
CA GLU A 552 -40.16 58.76 82.26
C GLU A 552 -38.66 58.80 81.93
N GLN A 553 -38.29 58.42 80.70
CA GLN A 553 -37.12 58.98 79.98
C GLN A 553 -37.21 58.61 78.49
N HIS A 554 -38.03 59.34 77.72
CA HIS A 554 -38.34 58.96 76.33
C HIS A 554 -38.20 60.05 75.27
N LYS A 555 -37.37 61.08 75.49
CA LYS A 555 -37.12 62.09 74.45
C LYS A 555 -35.68 62.34 74.03
N ASN A 556 -34.66 61.83 74.73
CA ASN A 556 -33.26 61.94 74.29
C ASN A 556 -32.63 60.61 73.81
N PHE A 557 -33.31 59.47 73.99
CA PHE A 557 -32.79 58.17 73.59
C PHE A 557 -32.97 57.91 72.09
N THR A 558 -34.08 58.39 71.52
CA THR A 558 -34.41 58.19 70.09
C THR A 558 -33.44 58.90 69.15
N GLU A 559 -32.94 60.09 69.49
CA GLU A 559 -32.02 60.85 68.61
C GLU A 559 -30.59 60.28 68.62
N ILE A 560 -30.13 59.79 69.77
CA ILE A 560 -28.83 59.10 69.89
C ILE A 560 -28.89 57.71 69.22
N GLN A 561 -30.01 56.99 69.36
CA GLN A 561 -30.25 55.73 68.66
C GLN A 561 -30.31 55.94 67.14
N PHE A 562 -30.96 57.02 66.66
CA PHE A 562 -31.03 57.30 65.23
C PHE A 562 -29.66 57.60 64.62
N ARG A 563 -28.80 58.39 65.28
CA ARG A 563 -27.43 58.64 64.79
C ARG A 563 -26.56 57.38 64.80
N LYS A 564 -26.72 56.50 65.80
CA LYS A 564 -26.05 55.19 65.82
C LYS A 564 -26.55 54.29 64.69
N MET A 565 -27.86 54.26 64.45
CA MET A 565 -28.48 53.48 63.40
C MET A 565 -28.10 53.99 62.01
N GLU A 566 -28.03 55.30 61.82
CA GLU A 566 -27.56 55.93 60.58
C GLU A 566 -26.07 55.67 60.33
N GLY A 567 -25.23 55.71 61.37
CA GLY A 567 -23.82 55.32 61.29
C GLY A 567 -23.64 53.84 60.93
N LEU A 568 -24.42 52.95 61.53
CA LEU A 568 -24.43 51.52 61.18
C LEU A 568 -24.92 51.29 59.75
N TYR A 569 -25.93 52.04 59.29
CA TYR A 569 -26.45 51.93 57.93
C TYR A 569 -25.42 52.40 56.89
N LEU A 570 -24.71 53.50 57.17
CA LEU A 570 -23.59 53.97 56.34
C LEU A 570 -22.45 52.96 56.30
N GLN A 571 -22.13 52.34 57.43
CA GLN A 571 -21.09 51.31 57.51
C GLN A 571 -21.50 50.04 56.75
N LEU A 572 -22.75 49.60 56.88
CA LEU A 572 -23.30 48.45 56.16
C LEU A 572 -23.32 48.72 54.64
N ARG A 573 -23.73 49.92 54.23
CA ARG A 573 -23.69 50.36 52.84
C ARG A 573 -22.26 50.35 52.29
N LYS A 574 -21.29 50.87 53.05
CA LYS A 574 -19.88 50.86 52.68
C LYS A 574 -19.35 49.43 52.54
N GLN A 575 -19.68 48.54 53.48
CA GLN A 575 -19.32 47.12 53.40
C GLN A 575 -19.96 46.41 52.21
N PHE A 576 -21.22 46.72 51.89
CA PHE A 576 -21.88 46.18 50.70
C PHE A 576 -21.20 46.66 49.42
N GLN A 577 -20.80 47.94 49.38
CA GLN A 577 -20.12 48.51 48.23
C GLN A 577 -18.71 47.94 48.05
N GLU A 578 -17.95 47.78 49.13
CA GLU A 578 -16.64 47.11 49.12
C GLU A 578 -16.76 45.64 48.72
N LYS A 579 -17.72 44.89 49.29
CA LYS A 579 -17.96 43.49 48.91
C LYS A 579 -18.43 43.37 47.47
N SER A 580 -19.29 44.27 46.98
CA SER A 580 -19.72 44.31 45.58
C SER A 580 -18.54 44.55 44.64
N MET A 581 -17.64 45.49 44.96
CA MET A 581 -16.43 45.73 44.17
C MET A 581 -15.50 44.52 44.17
N VAL A 582 -15.30 43.87 45.33
CA VAL A 582 -14.50 42.64 45.41
C VAL A 582 -15.14 41.55 44.56
N LEU A 583 -16.45 41.37 44.63
CA LEU A 583 -17.18 40.35 43.87
C LEU A 583 -17.11 40.61 42.36
N ASP A 584 -17.25 41.86 41.92
CA ASP A 584 -17.06 42.25 40.52
C ASP A 584 -15.63 42.01 40.05
N LYS A 585 -14.63 42.33 40.88
CA LYS A 585 -13.21 42.04 40.57
C LYS A 585 -12.95 40.54 40.49
N THR A 586 -13.50 39.76 41.42
CA THR A 586 -13.38 38.29 41.41
C THR A 586 -14.06 37.70 40.19
N ARG A 587 -15.19 38.28 39.75
CA ARG A 587 -15.91 37.87 38.54
C ARG A 587 -15.12 38.17 37.27
N GLN A 588 -14.45 39.33 37.20
CA GLN A 588 -13.53 39.67 36.11
C GLN A 588 -12.31 38.72 36.08
N GLU A 589 -11.72 38.43 37.24
CA GLU A 589 -10.60 37.49 37.35
C GLU A 589 -11.03 36.08 36.92
N LEU A 590 -12.21 35.61 37.36
CA LEU A 590 -12.79 34.33 36.93
C LEU A 590 -12.99 34.26 35.41
N PHE A 591 -13.57 35.31 34.82
CA PHE A 591 -13.74 35.39 33.36
C PHE A 591 -12.39 35.34 32.63
N LEU A 592 -11.38 36.08 33.09
CA LEU A 592 -10.04 36.05 32.51
C LEU A 592 -9.36 34.68 32.64
N THR A 593 -9.51 34.00 33.78
CA THR A 593 -9.01 32.63 33.94
C THR A 593 -9.75 31.64 33.06
N GLN A 594 -11.07 31.79 32.91
CA GLN A 594 -11.86 30.94 32.04
C GLN A 594 -11.49 31.15 30.56
N GLU A 595 -11.29 32.39 30.13
CA GLU A 595 -10.82 32.73 28.79
C GLU A 595 -9.43 32.14 28.53
N LYS A 596 -8.49 32.26 29.48
CA LYS A 596 -7.17 31.62 29.41
C LYS A 596 -7.24 30.09 29.36
N MET A 597 -8.09 29.46 30.16
CA MET A 597 -8.30 28.01 30.12
C MET A 597 -8.83 27.58 28.76
N THR A 598 -9.82 28.31 28.23
CA THR A 598 -10.42 28.01 26.93
C THR A 598 -9.40 28.18 25.80
N SER A 599 -8.55 29.21 25.85
CA SER A 599 -7.46 29.38 24.88
C SER A 599 -6.40 28.28 24.98
N LEU A 600 -6.08 27.81 26.19
CA LEU A 600 -5.13 26.70 26.38
C LEU A 600 -5.69 25.38 25.88
N TYR A 601 -6.96 25.07 26.16
CA TYR A 601 -7.61 23.88 25.60
C TYR A 601 -7.63 23.90 24.08
N LYS A 602 -7.96 25.05 23.50
CA LYS A 602 -7.94 25.20 22.05
C LYS A 602 -6.54 25.04 21.46
N SER A 603 -5.52 25.55 22.14
CA SER A 603 -4.11 25.36 21.73
C SER A 603 -3.66 23.91 21.85
N ILE A 604 -4.09 23.17 22.88
CA ILE A 604 -3.78 21.75 23.05
C ILE A 604 -4.54 20.91 22.02
N GLU A 605 -5.79 21.25 21.72
CA GLU A 605 -6.59 20.60 20.69
C GLU A 605 -6.01 20.85 19.30
N GLU A 606 -5.56 22.08 19.01
CA GLU A 606 -4.82 22.41 17.79
C GLU A 606 -3.47 21.69 17.75
N GLU A 607 -2.72 21.61 18.86
CA GLU A 607 -1.50 20.80 18.93
C GLU A 607 -1.78 19.31 18.72
N GLN A 608 -2.88 18.75 19.23
CA GLN A 608 -3.22 17.34 19.03
C GLN A 608 -3.73 17.03 17.61
N ILE A 609 -4.43 17.98 16.99
CA ILE A 609 -4.93 17.85 15.62
C ILE A 609 -3.81 18.08 14.58
N PHE A 610 -2.84 18.93 14.91
CA PHE A 610 -1.75 19.33 14.02
C PHE A 610 -0.36 18.87 14.48
N ASP A 611 -0.25 17.99 15.49
CA ASP A 611 1.03 17.34 15.79
C ASP A 611 1.30 16.35 14.68
N PHE A 612 2.02 16.83 13.68
CA PHE A 612 2.73 15.99 12.76
C PHE A 612 3.57 15.03 13.57
N SER A 613 3.36 13.73 13.38
CA SER A 613 4.21 12.71 13.98
C SER A 613 5.68 13.02 13.66
N GLU A 614 6.64 12.55 14.47
CA GLU A 614 8.07 12.77 14.16
C GLU A 614 8.42 12.37 12.72
N ASN A 615 7.77 11.31 12.21
CA ASN A 615 7.89 10.85 10.84
C ASN A 615 7.34 11.85 9.83
N GLU A 616 6.19 12.48 10.08
CA GLU A 616 5.65 13.52 9.21
C GLU A 616 6.50 14.80 9.22
N ARG A 617 7.13 15.16 10.34
CA ARG A 617 8.09 16.27 10.39
C ARG A 617 9.35 15.96 9.58
N PHE A 618 9.84 14.71 9.64
CA PHE A 618 10.93 14.26 8.77
C PHE A 618 10.52 14.28 7.29
N LEU A 619 9.32 13.79 6.98
CA LEU A 619 8.79 13.76 5.62
C LEU A 619 8.60 15.17 5.04
N GLN A 620 8.15 16.12 5.86
CA GLN A 620 7.97 17.51 5.47
C GLN A 620 9.31 18.21 5.24
N LYS A 621 10.32 17.88 6.05
CA LYS A 621 11.71 18.33 5.85
C LYS A 621 12.28 17.75 4.55
N ASP A 622 12.08 16.47 4.28
CA ASP A 622 12.55 15.83 3.05
C ASP A 622 11.80 16.33 1.82
N LEU A 623 10.49 16.57 1.92
CA LEU A 623 9.69 17.23 0.87
C LEU A 623 10.19 18.64 0.58
N HIS A 624 10.57 19.39 1.62
CA HIS A 624 11.14 20.72 1.43
C HIS A 624 12.53 20.67 0.78
N ILE A 625 13.39 19.74 1.19
CA ILE A 625 14.69 19.51 0.53
C ILE A 625 14.47 19.15 -0.94
N LEU A 626 13.56 18.22 -1.22
CA LEU A 626 13.23 17.79 -2.57
C LEU A 626 12.64 18.93 -3.40
N SER A 627 11.82 19.80 -2.82
CA SER A 627 11.27 20.96 -3.54
C SER A 627 12.37 21.96 -3.91
N VAL A 628 13.31 22.20 -3.00
CA VAL A 628 14.47 23.08 -3.25
C VAL A 628 15.39 22.48 -4.32
N GLU A 629 15.63 21.17 -4.29
CA GLU A 629 16.40 20.47 -5.32
C GLU A 629 15.71 20.51 -6.68
N TYR A 630 14.38 20.35 -6.70
CA TYR A 630 13.59 20.42 -7.92
C TYR A 630 13.56 21.83 -8.52
N GLU A 631 13.40 22.87 -7.70
CA GLU A 631 13.50 24.27 -8.14
C GLU A 631 14.89 24.59 -8.69
N LYS A 632 15.94 24.07 -8.07
CA LYS A 632 17.31 24.21 -8.58
C LYS A 632 17.48 23.51 -9.93
N ALA A 633 17.01 22.27 -10.08
CA ALA A 633 17.09 21.55 -11.34
C ALA A 633 16.33 22.26 -12.47
N ILE A 634 15.16 22.85 -12.16
CA ILE A 634 14.42 23.69 -13.12
C ILE A 634 15.24 24.92 -13.52
N SER A 635 15.90 25.58 -12.57
CA SER A 635 16.78 26.71 -12.86
C SER A 635 17.93 26.30 -13.78
N ASP A 636 18.61 25.19 -13.46
CA ASP A 636 19.75 24.68 -14.24
C ASP A 636 19.32 24.34 -15.68
N TYR A 637 18.16 23.69 -15.86
CA TYR A 637 17.62 23.41 -17.20
C TYR A 637 17.23 24.67 -17.97
N LYS A 638 16.74 25.70 -17.27
CA LYS A 638 16.39 26.96 -17.89
C LYS A 638 17.64 27.69 -18.38
N ASP A 639 18.70 27.68 -17.58
CA ASP A 639 20.00 28.24 -17.96
C ASP A 639 20.58 27.48 -19.17
N GLU A 640 20.49 26.13 -19.21
CA GLU A 640 20.93 25.33 -20.37
C GLU A 640 20.12 25.63 -21.63
N ILE A 641 18.79 25.80 -21.51
CA ILE A 641 17.93 26.20 -22.64
C ILE A 641 18.32 27.60 -23.14
N ASP A 642 18.59 28.54 -22.24
CA ASP A 642 19.01 29.89 -22.61
C ASP A 642 20.39 29.88 -23.29
N GLU A 643 21.35 29.08 -22.80
CA GLU A 643 22.65 28.87 -23.45
C GLU A 643 22.52 28.23 -24.84
N MET A 644 21.65 27.22 -24.99
CA MET A 644 21.35 26.61 -26.28
C MET A 644 20.68 27.59 -27.24
N SER A 645 19.76 28.41 -26.74
CA SER A 645 19.09 29.47 -27.51
C SER A 645 20.08 30.53 -27.99
N ASP A 646 21.04 30.91 -27.15
CA ASP A 646 22.14 31.80 -27.51
C ASP A 646 23.06 31.18 -28.57
N LEU A 647 23.40 29.90 -28.44
CA LEU A 647 24.17 29.15 -29.44
C LEU A 647 23.44 29.10 -30.79
N ILE A 648 22.14 28.80 -30.80
CA ILE A 648 21.31 28.82 -32.00
C ILE A 648 21.28 30.22 -32.61
N SER A 649 21.15 31.26 -31.77
CA SER A 649 21.14 32.66 -32.21
C SER A 649 22.48 33.09 -32.83
N ILE A 650 23.60 32.59 -32.30
CA ILE A 650 24.94 32.81 -32.87
C ILE A 650 25.09 32.10 -34.21
N LEU A 651 24.68 30.83 -34.30
CA LEU A 651 24.74 30.05 -35.53
C LEU A 651 23.86 30.66 -36.63
N LEU A 652 22.66 31.12 -36.29
CA LEU A 652 21.76 31.81 -37.22
C LEU A 652 22.28 33.17 -37.71
N LYS A 653 23.16 33.84 -36.96
CA LYS A 653 23.82 35.09 -37.39
C LYS A 653 25.04 34.84 -38.29
N GLN A 654 25.59 33.63 -38.31
CA GLN A 654 26.75 33.27 -39.12
C GLN A 654 26.37 32.66 -40.48
N CYS A 655 25.14 32.16 -40.62
CA CYS A 655 24.50 31.90 -41.90
C CYS A 655 23.96 33.18 -42.52
#